data_AF-A0A8J6TEY4-F1
#
_entry.id   AF-A0A8J6TEY4-F1
#
_cell.length_a   1.000
_cell.length_b   1.000
_cell.length_c   1.000
_cell.angle_alpha   90.00
_cell.angle_beta   90.00
_cell.angle_gamma   90.00
#
_symmetry.space_group_name_H-M   'P 1'
#
loop_
_entity.id
_entity.type
_entity.pdbx_description
1 polymer ?
#
loop_
_entity_poly.entity_id
_entity_poly.type
_entity_poly.pdbx_seq_one_letter_code
_entity_poly.pdbx_strand_id
1 'polypeptide(L)'
;MRKTFRLYNFLIFLGGVIALCWLLVIPGDAKNSWLLGFSRNRALLILFVFMCDLPIAILLTLGYRNQEMDEKMLCIAKEKLSNKAFLKAIIFFSLLEIIVGALILLIAIVTEDNYLQGVFSRLAPLMLWAVINGVLTLLFLYFSDLIPKNKQSIIRIQILETALLSILLLFFLTINTGSIQNKSYTADEFRHYRYGRNMLELNSSRFDDSKMPLSALNAIPKKISYLISNQYLYPRFADPLSGRIITIGFSMLIAYFIYRWAKLLYGAPAGFFALFLYIFDPNIIAHSRLITTDIYAVGMILLTLYTFWLFCNNPNLKKLLISAIVLGVCQLAKYTGAYLYPLLLTIALIRVFPAWIASFRNKKYLMILKDIKSGVNYALVFLTISVVIINIGFLFNRTFTPIKDYSFRSELFQSIQVKLSKIGFMPVPVPYPYLEGLDWVKQREQTGAGYGNTYLFGEVREGKGFNGYFIYASLLKVPISTQIFILLALSLYLLGQKEFNFTKNEIFLLLPVGFFFIYFNFFFRTQIGIRFYLIIFPFLYIFSGGLVLKWASMRKDRQIFTFGLMIYLGVSVLFAYPNYISYFNELVWDPRNAHKYLIDSNLDWNQAETQLYQYLKTNPTAQFQPEQPTFGTIVVSPNDLAGMWYVDEFQWLRDNFYPQATIDEVYLIYEISEAEFEKVFGQ
;
A
#
# COMPACT_ATOMS: atom_id res chain seq x y z
N MET A 1 -16.94 -2.77 41.04
CA MET A 1 -15.56 -2.23 41.05
C MET A 1 -14.54 -3.22 41.60
N ARG A 2 -14.42 -3.44 42.93
CA ARG A 2 -13.41 -4.36 43.52
C ARG A 2 -13.50 -5.80 42.97
N LYS A 3 -14.71 -6.39 42.96
CA LYS A 3 -14.93 -7.75 42.43
C LYS A 3 -14.50 -7.89 40.97
N THR A 4 -14.87 -6.94 40.11
CA THR A 4 -14.51 -6.91 38.68
C THR A 4 -13.00 -6.82 38.47
N PHE A 5 -12.32 -5.96 39.23
CA PHE A 5 -10.86 -5.81 39.14
C PHE A 5 -10.11 -7.04 39.63
N ARG A 6 -10.56 -7.65 40.75
CA ARG A 6 -10.00 -8.90 41.27
C ARG A 6 -10.23 -10.07 40.31
N LEU A 7 -11.42 -10.18 39.73
CA LEU A 7 -11.73 -11.21 38.74
C LEU A 7 -10.84 -11.07 37.49
N TYR A 8 -10.66 -9.85 36.99
CA TYR A 8 -9.75 -9.58 35.87
C TYR A 8 -8.31 -10.03 36.16
N ASN A 9 -7.74 -9.59 37.29
CA ASN A 9 -6.37 -9.97 37.67
C ASN A 9 -6.25 -11.49 37.87
N PHE A 10 -7.27 -12.14 38.45
CA PHE A 10 -7.30 -13.59 38.62
C PHE A 10 -7.32 -14.34 37.27
N LEU A 11 -8.12 -13.89 36.31
CA LEU A 11 -8.21 -14.53 34.99
C LEU A 11 -6.90 -14.39 34.19
N ILE A 12 -6.22 -13.24 34.25
CA ILE A 12 -4.89 -13.09 33.62
C ILE A 12 -3.87 -14.02 34.27
N PHE A 13 -3.82 -14.04 35.60
CA PHE A 13 -2.91 -14.92 36.34
C PHE A 13 -3.16 -16.39 36.00
N LEU A 14 -4.43 -16.82 35.95
CA LEU A 14 -4.80 -18.19 35.57
C LEU A 14 -4.34 -18.53 34.14
N GLY A 15 -4.50 -17.60 33.20
CA GLY A 15 -4.03 -17.77 31.82
C GLY A 15 -2.53 -18.02 31.76
N GLY A 16 -1.73 -17.28 32.53
CA GLY A 16 -0.28 -17.45 32.53
C GLY A 16 0.20 -18.71 33.25
N VAL A 17 -0.50 -19.13 34.31
CA VAL A 17 -0.30 -20.46 34.93
C VAL A 17 -0.57 -21.57 33.91
N ILE A 18 -1.65 -21.50 33.13
CA ILE A 18 -1.95 -22.49 32.07
C ILE A 18 -0.83 -22.51 31.02
N ALA A 19 -0.36 -21.34 30.58
CA ALA A 19 0.73 -21.23 29.63
C ALA A 19 2.04 -21.83 30.15
N LEU A 20 2.36 -21.59 31.44
CA LEU A 20 3.49 -22.20 32.14
C LEU A 20 3.34 -23.73 32.20
N CYS A 21 2.21 -24.24 32.67
CA CYS A 21 1.93 -25.68 32.73
C CYS A 21 2.10 -26.32 31.34
N TRP A 22 1.58 -25.67 30.29
CA TRP A 22 1.69 -26.19 28.94
C TRP A 22 3.14 -26.18 28.43
N LEU A 23 3.89 -25.09 28.65
CA LEU A 23 5.31 -25.02 28.31
C LEU A 23 6.16 -26.09 29.03
N LEU A 24 5.76 -26.49 30.24
CA LEU A 24 6.41 -27.56 31.01
C LEU A 24 6.08 -28.95 30.48
N VAL A 25 4.86 -29.18 29.94
CA VAL A 25 4.37 -30.50 29.51
C VAL A 25 4.73 -30.84 28.05
N ILE A 26 4.95 -29.85 27.17
CA ILE A 26 5.32 -30.13 25.77
C ILE A 26 6.64 -30.93 25.75
N PRO A 27 6.69 -32.12 25.11
CA PRO A 27 7.90 -32.94 25.10
C PRO A 27 9.09 -32.15 24.52
N GLY A 28 10.26 -32.31 25.15
CA GLY A 28 11.51 -31.71 24.71
C GLY A 28 12.33 -32.72 23.90
N ASP A 29 13.09 -32.23 22.92
CA ASP A 29 14.14 -33.04 22.30
C ASP A 29 15.32 -33.13 23.29
N ALA A 30 15.55 -34.34 23.83
CA ALA A 30 16.56 -34.61 24.85
C ALA A 30 17.98 -34.19 24.43
N LYS A 31 18.25 -34.11 23.12
CA LYS A 31 19.57 -33.68 22.61
C LYS A 31 19.81 -32.17 22.76
N ASN A 32 18.76 -31.38 22.98
CA ASN A 32 18.80 -29.93 23.06
C ASN A 32 18.44 -29.40 24.46
N SER A 33 18.42 -30.27 25.48
CA SER A 33 18.14 -29.89 26.86
C SER A 33 19.29 -29.09 27.47
N TRP A 34 18.98 -27.97 28.10
CA TRP A 34 19.95 -27.08 28.74
C TRP A 34 19.75 -27.05 30.26
N LEU A 35 18.68 -26.39 30.73
CA LEU A 35 18.41 -26.25 32.17
C LEU A 35 17.16 -27.05 32.53
N LEU A 36 17.25 -27.94 33.52
CA LEU A 36 16.14 -28.77 34.01
C LEU A 36 15.44 -29.61 32.91
N GLY A 37 16.17 -30.04 31.88
CA GLY A 37 15.61 -30.79 30.76
C GLY A 37 14.98 -29.92 29.65
N PHE A 38 14.93 -28.59 29.81
CA PHE A 38 14.38 -27.67 28.82
C PHE A 38 15.43 -27.08 27.88
N SER A 39 15.08 -26.88 26.61
CA SER A 39 15.91 -26.09 25.69
C SER A 39 16.06 -24.64 26.14
N ARG A 40 17.17 -23.97 25.78
CA ARG A 40 17.44 -22.55 26.12
C ARG A 40 16.27 -21.62 25.78
N ASN A 41 15.69 -21.77 24.60
CA ASN A 41 14.56 -20.94 24.16
C ASN A 41 13.31 -21.18 25.02
N ARG A 42 13.05 -22.42 25.42
CA ARG A 42 11.91 -22.77 26.29
C ARG A 42 12.10 -22.23 27.71
N ALA A 43 13.31 -22.31 28.26
CA ALA A 43 13.62 -21.73 29.56
C ALA A 43 13.40 -20.19 29.57
N LEU A 44 13.78 -19.49 28.49
CA LEU A 44 13.52 -18.07 28.33
C LEU A 44 12.01 -17.74 28.24
N LEU A 45 11.23 -18.56 27.53
CA LEU A 45 9.77 -18.40 27.45
C LEU A 45 9.10 -18.60 28.81
N ILE A 46 9.49 -19.65 29.54
CA ILE A 46 8.98 -19.92 30.90
C ILE A 46 9.32 -18.75 31.83
N LEU A 47 10.57 -18.29 31.82
CA LEU A 47 10.99 -17.14 32.62
C LEU A 47 10.20 -15.89 32.27
N PHE A 48 9.96 -15.63 30.99
CA PHE A 48 9.18 -14.48 30.53
C PHE A 48 7.74 -14.50 31.06
N VAL A 49 7.01 -15.62 30.91
CA VAL A 49 5.64 -15.74 31.43
C VAL A 49 5.63 -15.61 32.95
N PHE A 50 6.56 -16.28 33.64
CA PHE A 50 6.69 -16.17 35.09
C PHE A 50 6.95 -14.74 35.56
N MET A 51 7.83 -13.98 34.89
CA MET A 51 8.09 -12.58 35.21
C MET A 51 6.89 -11.67 34.97
N CYS A 52 6.02 -12.00 34.00
CA CYS A 52 4.78 -11.26 33.76
C CYS A 52 3.70 -11.56 34.81
N ASP A 53 3.60 -12.82 35.25
CA ASP A 53 2.58 -13.28 36.20
C ASP A 53 2.92 -12.97 37.67
N LEU A 54 4.20 -13.00 38.04
CA LEU A 54 4.65 -12.81 39.42
C LEU A 54 4.15 -11.47 40.03
N PRO A 55 4.22 -10.32 39.34
CA PRO A 55 3.62 -9.08 39.83
C PRO A 55 2.12 -9.20 40.06
N ILE A 56 1.38 -9.87 39.17
CA ILE A 56 -0.08 -10.04 39.27
C ILE A 56 -0.43 -10.92 40.47
N ALA A 57 0.34 -12.00 40.69
CA ALA A 57 0.19 -12.88 41.84
C ALA A 57 0.45 -12.15 43.18
N ILE A 58 1.50 -11.32 43.23
CA ILE A 58 1.82 -10.48 44.40
C ILE A 58 0.68 -9.49 44.65
N LEU A 59 0.17 -8.83 43.61
CA LEU A 59 -0.93 -7.87 43.72
C LEU A 59 -2.23 -8.52 44.19
N LEU A 60 -2.58 -9.70 43.66
CA LEU A 60 -3.72 -10.49 44.14
C LEU A 60 -3.57 -10.84 45.62
N THR A 61 -2.40 -11.33 46.03
CA THR A 61 -2.13 -11.77 47.40
C THR A 61 -2.19 -10.61 48.40
N LEU A 62 -1.55 -9.48 48.07
CA LEU A 62 -1.55 -8.28 48.91
C LEU A 62 -2.94 -7.63 48.98
N GLY A 63 -3.66 -7.55 47.86
CA GLY A 63 -5.01 -6.99 47.81
C GLY A 63 -6.06 -7.85 48.52
N TYR A 64 -5.85 -9.17 48.61
CA TYR A 64 -6.69 -10.06 49.42
C TYR A 64 -6.39 -9.95 50.92
N ARG A 65 -5.13 -9.71 51.31
CA ARG A 65 -4.71 -9.64 52.72
C ARG A 65 -4.91 -8.27 53.38
N ASN A 66 -4.83 -7.18 52.62
CA ASN A 66 -4.90 -5.82 53.16
C ASN A 66 -5.89 -4.95 52.36
N GLN A 67 -6.99 -4.56 53.02
CA GLN A 67 -8.04 -3.74 52.41
C GLN A 67 -7.57 -2.33 52.03
N GLU A 68 -6.67 -1.73 52.80
CA GLU A 68 -6.08 -0.42 52.51
C GLU A 68 -5.21 -0.48 51.24
N MET A 69 -4.45 -1.57 51.09
CA MET A 69 -3.65 -1.80 49.90
C MET A 69 -4.51 -2.03 48.64
N ASP A 70 -5.62 -2.77 48.76
CA ASP A 70 -6.59 -2.96 47.68
C ASP A 70 -7.21 -1.62 47.23
N GLU A 71 -7.54 -0.73 48.18
CA GLU A 71 -8.02 0.62 47.89
C GLU A 71 -6.97 1.48 47.17
N LYS A 72 -5.72 1.44 47.64
CA LYS A 72 -4.61 2.16 47.01
C LYS A 72 -4.38 1.69 45.56
N MET A 73 -4.44 0.37 45.32
CA MET A 73 -4.32 -0.20 43.99
C MET A 73 -5.46 0.20 43.06
N LEU A 74 -6.71 0.19 43.55
CA LEU A 74 -7.85 0.69 42.78
C LEU A 74 -7.70 2.17 42.44
N CYS A 75 -7.18 2.98 43.36
CA CYS A 75 -6.94 4.40 43.14
C CYS A 75 -5.93 4.63 42.01
N ILE A 76 -4.79 3.93 42.05
CA ILE A 76 -3.75 3.98 41.01
C ILE A 76 -4.33 3.52 39.66
N ALA A 77 -5.07 2.41 39.63
CA ALA A 77 -5.70 1.91 38.41
C ALA A 77 -6.67 2.93 37.82
N LYS A 78 -7.49 3.57 38.67
CA LYS A 78 -8.43 4.63 38.25
C LYS A 78 -7.70 5.84 37.70
N GLU A 79 -6.63 6.29 38.35
CA GLU A 79 -5.80 7.40 37.89
C GLU A 79 -5.20 7.10 36.51
N LYS A 80 -4.57 5.93 36.34
CA LYS A 80 -3.96 5.52 35.07
C LYS A 80 -5.00 5.35 33.95
N LEU A 81 -6.12 4.69 34.23
CA LEU A 81 -7.22 4.52 33.26
C LEU A 81 -7.91 5.85 32.90
N SER A 82 -7.78 6.88 33.75
CA SER A 82 -8.25 8.22 33.42
C SER A 82 -7.38 8.94 32.38
N ASN A 83 -6.12 8.53 32.23
CA ASN A 83 -5.17 9.07 31.27
C ASN A 83 -5.47 8.54 29.87
N LYS A 84 -5.83 9.45 28.97
CA LYS A 84 -6.22 9.13 27.59
C LYS A 84 -5.10 8.42 26.82
N ALA A 85 -3.85 8.89 26.94
CA ALA A 85 -2.72 8.33 26.21
C ALA A 85 -2.41 6.90 26.66
N PHE A 86 -2.42 6.66 27.98
CA PHE A 86 -2.24 5.34 28.56
C PHE A 86 -3.30 4.36 28.09
N LEU A 87 -4.57 4.77 28.12
CA LEU A 87 -5.66 3.94 27.64
C LEU A 87 -5.54 3.60 26.14
N LYS A 88 -5.18 4.59 25.30
CA LYS A 88 -4.94 4.32 23.88
C LYS A 88 -3.84 3.27 23.69
N ALA A 89 -2.77 3.37 24.48
CA ALA A 89 -1.66 2.43 24.43
C ALA A 89 -2.13 1.02 24.83
N ILE A 90 -2.85 0.86 25.93
CA ILE A 90 -3.35 -0.47 26.35
C ILE A 90 -4.25 -1.07 25.28
N ILE A 91 -5.25 -0.33 24.78
CA ILE A 91 -6.16 -0.84 23.73
C ILE A 91 -5.37 -1.30 22.50
N PHE A 92 -4.38 -0.52 22.08
CA PHE A 92 -3.52 -0.85 20.95
C PHE A 92 -2.71 -2.12 21.21
N PHE A 93 -2.01 -2.22 22.34
CA PHE A 93 -1.19 -3.38 22.67
C PHE A 93 -2.03 -4.65 22.86
N SER A 94 -3.19 -4.56 23.52
CA SER A 94 -4.10 -5.71 23.66
C SER A 94 -4.62 -6.22 22.32
N LEU A 95 -4.95 -5.32 21.38
CA LEU A 95 -5.32 -5.72 20.03
C LEU A 95 -4.14 -6.32 19.26
N LEU A 96 -2.93 -5.75 19.42
CA LEU A 96 -1.72 -6.29 18.81
C LEU A 96 -1.43 -7.71 19.30
N GLU A 97 -1.56 -7.97 20.61
CA GLU A 97 -1.43 -9.31 21.20
C GLU A 97 -2.41 -10.30 20.59
N ILE A 98 -3.69 -9.93 20.47
CA ILE A 98 -4.73 -10.76 19.84
C ILE A 98 -4.35 -11.07 18.39
N ILE A 99 -4.01 -10.05 17.62
CA ILE A 99 -3.74 -10.15 16.18
C ILE A 99 -2.51 -11.01 15.91
N VAL A 100 -1.39 -10.64 16.53
CA VAL A 100 -0.10 -11.32 16.31
C VAL A 100 -0.16 -12.74 16.86
N GLY A 101 -0.75 -12.93 18.04
CA GLY A 101 -0.91 -14.24 18.64
C GLY A 101 -1.80 -15.15 17.79
N ALA A 102 -2.96 -14.67 17.33
CA ALA A 102 -3.86 -15.45 16.46
C ALA A 102 -3.21 -15.79 15.11
N LEU A 103 -2.47 -14.85 14.51
CA LEU A 103 -1.76 -15.07 13.26
C LEU A 103 -0.70 -16.18 13.42
N ILE A 104 0.11 -16.11 14.48
CA ILE A 104 1.14 -17.13 14.73
C ILE A 104 0.51 -18.50 15.03
N LEU A 105 -0.59 -18.54 15.78
CA LEU A 105 -1.35 -19.78 16.01
C LEU A 105 -1.90 -20.37 14.71
N LEU A 106 -2.45 -19.54 13.82
CA LEU A 106 -2.93 -19.98 12.52
C LEU A 106 -1.79 -20.55 11.66
N ILE A 107 -0.64 -19.87 11.64
CA ILE A 107 0.55 -20.36 10.93
C ILE A 107 1.00 -21.71 11.51
N ALA A 108 0.96 -21.88 12.84
CA ALA A 108 1.30 -23.14 13.48
C ALA A 108 0.44 -24.32 12.99
N ILE A 109 -0.83 -24.06 12.67
CA ILE A 109 -1.80 -25.05 12.21
C ILE A 109 -1.67 -25.32 10.71
N VAL A 110 -1.49 -24.26 9.91
CA VAL A 110 -1.59 -24.33 8.44
C VAL A 110 -0.25 -24.64 7.77
N THR A 111 0.89 -24.40 8.43
CA THR A 111 2.20 -24.63 7.80
C THR A 111 2.47 -26.11 7.56
N GLU A 112 2.77 -26.47 6.31
CA GLU A 112 3.19 -27.82 5.90
C GLU A 112 4.70 -28.06 6.13
N ASP A 113 5.46 -27.01 6.42
CA ASP A 113 6.88 -27.10 6.75
C ASP A 113 7.05 -27.64 8.19
N ASN A 114 7.49 -28.89 8.31
CA ASN A 114 7.69 -29.59 9.59
C ASN A 114 8.56 -28.81 10.58
N TYR A 115 9.56 -28.06 10.10
CA TYR A 115 10.43 -27.26 10.97
C TYR A 115 9.67 -26.06 11.53
N LEU A 116 9.01 -25.29 10.66
CA LEU A 116 8.19 -24.16 11.08
C LEU A 116 7.03 -24.61 11.97
N GLN A 117 6.39 -25.73 11.65
CA GLN A 117 5.36 -26.33 12.49
C GLN A 117 5.92 -26.60 13.89
N GLY A 118 7.13 -27.17 13.99
CA GLY A 118 7.82 -27.39 15.26
C GLY A 118 8.16 -26.09 16.02
N VAL A 119 8.57 -25.03 15.31
CA VAL A 119 8.86 -23.71 15.92
C VAL A 119 7.58 -23.06 16.44
N PHE A 120 6.56 -22.95 15.59
CA PHE A 120 5.32 -22.27 15.94
C PHE A 120 4.49 -23.05 16.97
N SER A 121 4.51 -24.38 16.93
CA SER A 121 3.89 -25.21 17.98
C SER A 121 4.53 -25.00 19.35
N ARG A 122 5.84 -24.71 19.43
CA ARG A 122 6.51 -24.37 20.70
C ARG A 122 6.17 -22.97 21.20
N LEU A 123 5.86 -22.05 20.28
CA LEU A 123 5.41 -20.69 20.61
C LEU A 123 3.91 -20.62 20.93
N ALA A 124 3.13 -21.62 20.49
CA ALA A 124 1.68 -21.64 20.61
C ALA A 124 1.15 -21.37 22.03
N PRO A 125 1.71 -21.92 23.12
CA PRO A 125 1.23 -21.62 24.47
C PRO A 125 1.36 -20.14 24.84
N LEU A 126 2.49 -19.50 24.48
CA LEU A 126 2.72 -18.08 24.72
C LEU A 126 1.78 -17.22 23.86
N MET A 127 1.58 -17.61 22.60
CA MET A 127 0.70 -16.88 21.69
C MET A 127 -0.77 -16.99 22.12
N LEU A 128 -1.20 -18.16 22.58
CA LEU A 128 -2.54 -18.33 23.15
C LEU A 128 -2.73 -17.50 24.41
N TRP A 129 -1.73 -17.48 25.29
CA TRP A 129 -1.72 -16.62 26.47
C TRP A 129 -1.85 -15.14 26.09
N ALA A 130 -1.07 -14.67 25.11
CA ALA A 130 -1.15 -13.29 24.61
C ALA A 130 -2.55 -12.97 24.05
N VAL A 131 -3.15 -13.87 23.27
CA VAL A 131 -4.52 -13.70 22.75
C VAL A 131 -5.53 -13.60 23.89
N ILE A 132 -5.48 -14.51 24.86
CA ILE A 132 -6.39 -14.53 26.01
C ILE A 132 -6.23 -13.23 26.82
N ASN A 133 -5.00 -12.81 27.12
CA ASN A 133 -4.72 -11.59 27.85
C ASN A 133 -5.25 -10.35 27.12
N GLY A 134 -4.99 -10.24 25.83
CA GLY A 134 -5.49 -9.14 25.02
C GLY A 134 -7.02 -9.09 25.05
N VAL A 135 -7.71 -10.22 24.86
CA VAL A 135 -9.18 -10.30 24.90
C VAL A 135 -9.72 -9.90 26.27
N LEU A 136 -9.17 -10.49 27.34
CA LEU A 136 -9.59 -10.19 28.72
C LEU A 136 -9.37 -8.72 29.08
N THR A 137 -8.27 -8.13 28.63
CA THR A 137 -7.97 -6.71 28.83
C THR A 137 -9.00 -5.82 28.13
N LEU A 138 -9.35 -6.11 26.88
CA LEU A 138 -10.37 -5.34 26.16
C LEU A 138 -11.76 -5.51 26.77
N LEU A 139 -12.15 -6.72 27.17
CA LEU A 139 -13.41 -6.98 27.85
C LEU A 139 -13.47 -6.24 29.20
N PHE A 140 -12.40 -6.29 29.97
CA PHE A 140 -12.27 -5.53 31.20
C PHE A 140 -12.44 -4.04 30.93
N LEU A 141 -11.70 -3.45 29.99
CA LEU A 141 -11.84 -2.02 29.66
C LEU A 141 -13.26 -1.66 29.16
N TYR A 142 -13.92 -2.56 28.43
CA TYR A 142 -15.26 -2.33 27.89
C TYR A 142 -16.34 -2.32 28.99
N PHE A 143 -16.23 -3.23 29.95
CA PHE A 143 -17.21 -3.41 31.04
C PHE A 143 -16.81 -2.78 32.37
N SER A 144 -15.61 -2.18 32.50
CA SER A 144 -15.11 -1.69 33.77
C SER A 144 -15.77 -0.38 34.21
N ASP A 145 -16.36 -0.43 35.40
CA ASP A 145 -16.87 0.73 36.13
C ASP A 145 -15.77 1.61 36.75
N LEU A 146 -14.50 1.20 36.69
CA LEU A 146 -13.37 2.02 37.17
C LEU A 146 -13.14 3.22 36.26
N ILE A 147 -13.58 3.12 35.01
CA ILE A 147 -13.57 4.22 34.06
C ILE A 147 -14.70 5.19 34.44
N PRO A 148 -14.42 6.50 34.56
CA PRO A 148 -15.46 7.51 34.78
C PRO A 148 -16.61 7.39 33.77
N LYS A 149 -17.87 7.41 34.23
CA LYS A 149 -19.07 7.23 33.37
C LYS A 149 -19.07 8.12 32.12
N ASN A 150 -18.61 9.37 32.25
CA ASN A 150 -18.50 10.31 31.13
C ASN A 150 -17.43 9.92 30.07
N LYS A 151 -16.53 8.99 30.38
CA LYS A 151 -15.52 8.45 29.46
C LYS A 151 -15.84 7.05 28.95
N GLN A 152 -16.70 6.27 29.62
CA GLN A 152 -17.00 4.88 29.25
C GLN A 152 -17.47 4.73 27.79
N SER A 153 -18.41 5.55 27.34
CA SER A 153 -18.91 5.51 25.96
C SER A 153 -17.79 5.76 24.93
N ILE A 154 -16.95 6.76 25.17
CA ILE A 154 -15.80 7.10 24.31
C ILE A 154 -14.83 5.93 24.20
N ILE A 155 -14.58 5.25 25.33
CA ILE A 155 -13.64 4.12 25.39
C ILE A 155 -14.20 2.91 24.66
N ARG A 156 -15.48 2.59 24.87
CA ARG A 156 -16.16 1.50 24.14
C ARG A 156 -16.11 1.73 22.64
N ILE A 157 -16.42 2.96 22.18
CA ILE A 157 -16.30 3.34 20.77
C ILE A 157 -14.87 3.16 20.29
N GLN A 158 -13.87 3.64 21.05
CA GLN A 158 -12.47 3.52 20.66
C GLN A 158 -12.00 2.06 20.55
N ILE A 159 -12.43 1.18 21.47
CA ILE A 159 -12.14 -0.26 21.42
C ILE A 159 -12.74 -0.85 20.14
N LEU A 160 -14.03 -0.60 19.88
CA LEU A 160 -14.72 -1.13 18.71
C LEU A 160 -14.11 -0.61 17.40
N GLU A 161 -13.80 0.68 17.32
CA GLU A 161 -13.14 1.28 16.17
C GLU A 161 -11.76 0.65 15.92
N THR A 162 -10.96 0.48 16.98
CA THR A 162 -9.61 -0.07 16.84
C THR A 162 -9.68 -1.55 16.45
N ALA A 163 -10.61 -2.31 17.04
CA ALA A 163 -10.86 -3.71 16.69
C ALA A 163 -11.28 -3.87 15.23
N LEU A 164 -12.26 -3.08 14.76
CA LEU A 164 -12.71 -3.11 13.37
C LEU A 164 -11.58 -2.73 12.40
N LEU A 165 -10.82 -1.69 12.71
CA LEU A 165 -9.66 -1.28 11.90
C LEU A 165 -8.64 -2.41 11.81
N SER A 166 -8.33 -3.05 12.93
CA SER A 166 -7.42 -4.19 13.00
C SER A 166 -7.89 -5.38 12.17
N ILE A 167 -9.19 -5.73 12.24
CA ILE A 167 -9.78 -6.82 11.44
C ILE A 167 -9.66 -6.52 9.95
N LEU A 168 -9.99 -5.30 9.51
CA LEU A 168 -9.92 -4.92 8.10
C LEU A 168 -8.48 -4.90 7.58
N LEU A 169 -7.51 -4.42 8.37
CA LEU A 169 -6.09 -4.45 8.00
C LEU A 169 -5.54 -5.87 7.96
N LEU A 170 -5.97 -6.75 8.88
CA LEU A 170 -5.61 -8.17 8.87
C LEU A 170 -6.18 -8.90 7.65
N PHE A 171 -7.44 -8.63 7.31
CA PHE A 171 -8.05 -9.16 6.11
C PHE A 171 -7.25 -8.74 4.87
N PHE A 172 -6.91 -7.45 4.76
CA PHE A 172 -6.10 -6.95 3.66
C PHE A 172 -4.72 -7.60 3.60
N LEU A 173 -4.04 -7.75 4.74
CA LEU A 173 -2.76 -8.47 4.83
C LEU A 173 -2.90 -9.91 4.32
N THR A 174 -3.94 -10.62 4.78
CA THR A 174 -4.20 -12.03 4.44
C THR A 174 -4.45 -12.21 2.94
N ILE A 175 -5.28 -11.35 2.35
CA ILE A 175 -5.55 -11.37 0.90
C ILE A 175 -4.27 -11.11 0.11
N ASN A 176 -3.48 -10.10 0.50
CA ASN A 176 -2.24 -9.77 -0.20
C ASN A 176 -1.23 -10.93 -0.12
N THR A 177 -0.96 -11.46 1.07
CA THR A 177 0.01 -12.54 1.27
C THR A 177 -0.44 -13.83 0.60
N GLY A 178 -1.73 -14.18 0.73
CA GLY A 178 -2.32 -15.35 0.08
C GLY A 178 -2.25 -15.25 -1.44
N SER A 179 -2.37 -14.05 -2.01
CA SER A 179 -2.39 -13.87 -3.47
C SER A 179 -1.00 -13.95 -4.13
N ILE A 180 0.08 -13.91 -3.34
CA ILE A 180 1.46 -14.04 -3.86
C ILE A 180 1.82 -15.48 -4.21
N GLN A 181 1.11 -16.46 -3.63
CA GLN A 181 1.44 -17.86 -3.79
C GLN A 181 1.42 -18.27 -5.27
N ASN A 182 2.47 -18.97 -5.69
CA ASN A 182 2.66 -19.45 -7.07
C ASN A 182 2.74 -18.35 -8.14
N LYS A 183 3.04 -17.09 -7.79
CA LYS A 183 3.21 -16.01 -8.77
C LYS A 183 4.68 -15.76 -9.12
N SER A 184 4.98 -15.82 -10.41
CA SER A 184 6.30 -15.50 -10.99
C SER A 184 6.67 -14.02 -10.82
N TYR A 185 7.92 -13.69 -11.14
CA TYR A 185 8.38 -12.30 -11.20
C TYR A 185 7.67 -11.54 -12.30
N THR A 186 7.41 -10.25 -12.06
CA THR A 186 7.11 -9.36 -13.18
C THR A 186 8.38 -8.91 -13.90
N ALA A 187 8.23 -8.42 -15.13
CA ALA A 187 9.32 -7.90 -15.94
C ALA A 187 10.14 -6.78 -15.25
N ASP A 188 9.53 -6.05 -14.29
CA ASP A 188 10.15 -4.89 -13.63
C ASP A 188 10.80 -5.20 -12.28
N GLU A 189 10.32 -6.22 -11.56
CA GLU A 189 10.68 -6.48 -10.16
C GLU A 189 12.18 -6.73 -9.97
N PHE A 190 12.79 -7.50 -10.86
CA PHE A 190 14.21 -7.80 -10.78
C PHE A 190 15.07 -6.53 -10.83
N ARG A 191 14.70 -5.55 -11.67
CA ARG A 191 15.45 -4.29 -11.79
C ARG A 191 15.31 -3.42 -10.55
N HIS A 192 14.11 -3.32 -9.98
CA HIS A 192 13.88 -2.60 -8.72
C HIS A 192 14.66 -3.24 -7.58
N TYR A 193 14.59 -4.57 -7.47
CA TYR A 193 15.30 -5.32 -6.46
C TYR A 193 16.82 -5.19 -6.59
N ARG A 194 17.35 -5.31 -7.82
CA ARG A 194 18.78 -5.09 -8.11
C ARG A 194 19.23 -3.69 -7.69
N TYR A 195 18.49 -2.65 -8.04
CA TYR A 195 18.82 -1.29 -7.62
C TYR A 195 18.78 -1.15 -6.10
N GLY A 196 17.77 -1.75 -5.44
CA GLY A 196 17.67 -1.79 -3.99
C GLY A 196 18.87 -2.45 -3.32
N ARG A 197 19.37 -3.57 -3.89
CA ARG A 197 20.59 -4.22 -3.42
C ARG A 197 21.83 -3.34 -3.55
N ASN A 198 22.02 -2.71 -4.70
CA ASN A 198 23.13 -1.78 -4.92
C ASN A 198 23.14 -0.66 -3.88
N MET A 199 21.96 -0.11 -3.55
CA MET A 199 21.82 0.91 -2.51
C MET A 199 22.24 0.42 -1.12
N LEU A 200 21.92 -0.83 -0.76
CA LEU A 200 22.37 -1.45 0.50
C LEU A 200 23.88 -1.75 0.52
N GLU A 201 24.53 -1.74 -0.65
CA GLU A 201 25.97 -1.85 -0.86
C GLU A 201 26.62 -0.47 -1.07
N LEU A 202 25.91 0.61 -0.74
CA LEU A 202 26.35 2.00 -0.85
C LEU A 202 26.67 2.45 -2.28
N ASN A 203 25.98 1.87 -3.27
CA ASN A 203 26.11 2.23 -4.68
C ASN A 203 24.78 2.79 -5.22
N SER A 204 24.75 4.10 -5.44
CA SER A 204 23.60 4.81 -6.02
C SER A 204 23.69 5.04 -7.53
N SER A 205 24.70 4.47 -8.19
CA SER A 205 24.87 4.57 -9.64
C SER A 205 23.69 3.93 -10.37
N ARG A 206 23.24 4.59 -11.42
CA ARG A 206 22.09 4.14 -12.22
C ARG A 206 22.52 3.20 -13.33
N PHE A 207 21.62 2.30 -13.67
CA PHE A 207 21.68 1.47 -14.87
C PHE A 207 20.37 1.53 -15.69
N ASP A 208 19.36 2.25 -15.18
CA ASP A 208 18.03 2.42 -15.78
C ASP A 208 17.44 3.78 -15.37
N ASP A 209 16.33 4.19 -15.96
CA ASP A 209 15.73 5.54 -15.88
C ASP A 209 14.85 5.78 -14.64
N SER A 210 14.20 4.75 -14.10
CA SER A 210 13.03 4.88 -13.22
C SER A 210 13.19 4.24 -11.84
N LYS A 211 14.33 3.58 -11.59
CA LYS A 211 14.62 2.92 -10.30
C LYS A 211 15.09 3.95 -9.27
N MET A 212 14.57 3.85 -8.05
CA MET A 212 14.68 4.90 -7.02
C MET A 212 15.13 4.32 -5.66
N PRO A 213 15.81 5.13 -4.80
CA PRO A 213 16.42 4.65 -3.56
C PRO A 213 15.50 3.92 -2.58
N LEU A 214 14.20 4.23 -2.55
CA LEU A 214 13.25 3.50 -1.70
C LEU A 214 13.17 2.00 -2.02
N SER A 215 13.55 1.58 -3.23
CA SER A 215 13.62 0.15 -3.60
C SER A 215 14.60 -0.64 -2.71
N ALA A 216 15.52 0.04 -2.00
CA ALA A 216 16.41 -0.58 -1.00
C ALA A 216 15.65 -1.31 0.09
N LEU A 217 14.45 -0.83 0.45
CA LEU A 217 13.62 -1.47 1.48
C LEU A 217 13.24 -2.90 1.08
N ASN A 218 12.93 -3.15 -0.19
CA ASN A 218 12.58 -4.49 -0.67
C ASN A 218 13.77 -5.46 -0.67
N ALA A 219 15.01 -4.96 -0.64
CA ALA A 219 16.21 -5.79 -0.58
C ALA A 219 16.64 -6.12 0.86
N ILE A 220 16.00 -5.52 1.89
CA ILE A 220 16.30 -5.77 3.30
C ILE A 220 16.18 -7.25 3.69
N PRO A 221 15.12 -8.00 3.30
CA PRO A 221 15.00 -9.42 3.66
C PRO A 221 16.24 -10.24 3.29
N LYS A 222 16.82 -10.00 2.12
CA LYS A 222 18.07 -10.63 1.69
C LYS A 222 19.26 -10.23 2.52
N LYS A 223 19.37 -8.96 2.92
CA LYS A 223 20.43 -8.52 3.82
C LYS A 223 20.33 -9.22 5.18
N ILE A 224 19.10 -9.39 5.69
CA ILE A 224 18.81 -10.14 6.91
C ILE A 224 19.14 -11.63 6.73
N SER A 225 18.93 -12.21 5.55
CA SER A 225 19.20 -13.63 5.29
C SER A 225 20.65 -14.02 5.59
N TYR A 226 21.61 -13.12 5.39
CA TYR A 226 23.02 -13.37 5.73
C TYR A 226 23.28 -13.49 7.25
N LEU A 227 22.37 -13.00 8.09
CA LEU A 227 22.43 -13.12 9.55
C LEU A 227 21.73 -14.40 10.04
N ILE A 228 21.02 -15.12 9.16
CA ILE A 228 20.25 -16.31 9.50
C ILE A 228 21.11 -17.55 9.23
N SER A 229 21.62 -18.18 10.29
CA SER A 229 22.31 -19.49 10.20
C SER A 229 21.36 -20.68 9.99
N ASN A 230 20.05 -20.45 10.05
CA ASN A 230 19.04 -21.49 9.95
C ASN A 230 18.80 -21.89 8.48
N GLN A 231 19.09 -23.15 8.14
CA GLN A 231 18.96 -23.69 6.78
C GLN A 231 17.55 -23.68 6.19
N TYR A 232 16.49 -23.60 7.01
CA TYR A 232 15.10 -23.57 6.56
C TYR A 232 14.58 -22.14 6.35
N LEU A 233 15.00 -21.21 7.20
CA LEU A 233 14.62 -19.79 7.07
C LEU A 233 15.48 -19.07 6.03
N TYR A 234 16.75 -19.45 5.89
CA TYR A 234 17.68 -18.81 4.95
C TYR A 234 17.11 -18.75 3.52
N PRO A 235 16.65 -19.86 2.89
CA PRO A 235 16.14 -19.81 1.52
C PRO A 235 14.96 -18.84 1.35
N ARG A 236 14.06 -18.77 2.32
CA ARG A 236 12.87 -17.91 2.27
C ARG A 236 13.21 -16.41 2.31
N PHE A 237 14.17 -16.02 3.15
CA PHE A 237 14.65 -14.63 3.20
C PHE A 237 15.63 -14.31 2.06
N ALA A 238 16.33 -15.34 1.55
CA ALA A 238 17.29 -15.22 0.47
C ALA A 238 16.63 -15.06 -0.92
N ASP A 239 15.38 -15.52 -1.05
CA ASP A 239 14.55 -15.32 -2.24
C ASP A 239 14.18 -13.84 -2.40
N PRO A 240 14.52 -13.21 -3.54
CA PRO A 240 14.12 -11.83 -3.81
C PRO A 240 12.60 -11.58 -3.70
N LEU A 241 11.74 -12.56 -3.95
CA LEU A 241 10.28 -12.40 -3.81
C LEU A 241 9.86 -12.09 -2.37
N SER A 242 10.67 -12.42 -1.37
CA SER A 242 10.42 -12.01 0.02
C SER A 242 10.37 -10.48 0.17
N GLY A 243 10.97 -9.73 -0.76
CA GLY A 243 10.85 -8.29 -0.86
C GLY A 243 9.41 -7.78 -1.05
N ARG A 244 8.49 -8.62 -1.56
CA ARG A 244 7.06 -8.26 -1.71
C ARG A 244 6.39 -7.99 -0.36
N ILE A 245 6.83 -8.64 0.72
CA ILE A 245 6.29 -8.43 2.08
C ILE A 245 6.49 -6.98 2.53
N ILE A 246 7.58 -6.34 2.10
CA ILE A 246 7.87 -4.95 2.42
C ILE A 246 6.87 -4.01 1.75
N THR A 247 6.55 -4.25 0.47
CA THR A 247 5.53 -3.47 -0.25
C THR A 247 4.15 -3.67 0.36
N ILE A 248 3.79 -4.90 0.76
CA ILE A 248 2.52 -5.18 1.46
C ILE A 248 2.45 -4.39 2.76
N GLY A 249 3.50 -4.47 3.59
CA GLY A 249 3.57 -3.72 4.84
C GLY A 249 3.45 -2.22 4.62
N PHE A 250 4.07 -1.69 3.57
CA PHE A 250 3.93 -0.29 3.20
C PHE A 250 2.50 0.05 2.77
N SER A 251 1.83 -0.79 1.98
CA SER A 251 0.42 -0.60 1.61
C SER A 251 -0.53 -0.65 2.81
N MET A 252 -0.26 -1.47 3.83
CA MET A 252 -1.02 -1.44 5.09
C MET A 252 -0.91 -0.08 5.80
N LEU A 253 0.26 0.56 5.75
CA LEU A 253 0.42 1.92 6.27
C LEU A 253 -0.44 2.92 5.48
N ILE A 254 -0.49 2.81 4.15
CA ILE A 254 -1.35 3.63 3.29
C ILE A 254 -2.82 3.46 3.69
N ALA A 255 -3.28 2.22 3.84
CA ALA A 255 -4.64 1.89 4.28
C ALA A 255 -4.99 2.59 5.61
N TYR A 256 -4.08 2.53 6.59
CA TYR A 256 -4.23 3.23 7.86
C TYR A 256 -4.32 4.76 7.70
N PHE A 257 -3.48 5.36 6.86
CA PHE A 257 -3.51 6.81 6.63
C PHE A 257 -4.75 7.26 5.86
N ILE A 258 -5.29 6.44 4.96
CA ILE A 258 -6.59 6.66 4.30
C ILE A 258 -7.71 6.69 5.35
N TYR A 259 -7.80 5.66 6.19
CA TYR A 259 -8.76 5.62 7.31
C TYR A 259 -8.64 6.88 8.18
N ARG A 260 -7.41 7.20 8.58
CA ARG A 260 -7.14 8.31 9.50
C ARG A 260 -7.52 9.65 8.90
N TRP A 261 -7.15 9.90 7.64
CA TRP A 261 -7.42 11.19 7.01
C TRP A 261 -8.92 11.36 6.74
N ALA A 262 -9.58 10.35 6.16
CA ALA A 262 -11.03 10.38 5.96
C ALA A 262 -11.79 10.55 7.28
N LYS A 263 -11.33 9.90 8.36
CA LYS A 263 -11.90 10.10 9.71
C LYS A 263 -11.75 11.53 10.21
N LEU A 264 -10.61 12.16 9.98
CA LEU A 264 -10.37 13.55 10.40
C LEU A 264 -11.18 14.56 9.59
N LEU A 265 -11.51 14.24 8.34
CA LEU A 265 -12.33 15.09 7.48
C LEU A 265 -13.83 14.93 7.75
N TYR A 266 -14.31 13.68 7.82
CA TYR A 266 -15.74 13.37 7.72
C TYR A 266 -16.25 12.43 8.83
N GLY A 267 -15.41 12.05 9.80
CA GLY A 267 -15.79 11.20 10.93
C GLY A 267 -15.53 9.70 10.72
N ALA A 268 -15.72 8.91 11.79
CA ALA A 268 -15.32 7.50 11.81
C ALA A 268 -15.95 6.61 10.71
N PRO A 269 -17.27 6.72 10.39
CA PRO A 269 -17.87 5.94 9.31
C PRO A 269 -17.18 6.19 7.96
N ALA A 270 -16.84 7.45 7.67
CA ALA A 270 -16.13 7.82 6.45
C ALA A 270 -14.71 7.25 6.42
N GLY A 271 -14.04 7.21 7.58
CA GLY A 271 -12.76 6.51 7.75
C GLY A 271 -12.85 5.05 7.33
N PHE A 272 -13.82 4.31 7.86
CA PHE A 272 -14.00 2.89 7.51
C PHE A 272 -14.43 2.69 6.08
N PHE A 273 -15.29 3.56 5.55
CA PHE A 273 -15.73 3.49 4.16
C PHE A 273 -14.58 3.71 3.18
N ALA A 274 -13.74 4.73 3.40
CA ALA A 274 -12.56 4.98 2.58
C ALA A 274 -11.54 3.83 2.67
N LEU A 275 -11.35 3.27 3.87
CA LEU A 275 -10.53 2.08 4.06
C LEU A 275 -11.09 0.88 3.29
N PHE A 276 -12.41 0.66 3.36
CA PHE A 276 -13.08 -0.43 2.66
C PHE A 276 -12.85 -0.33 1.15
N LEU A 277 -13.03 0.84 0.55
CA LEU A 277 -12.75 1.06 -0.88
C LEU A 277 -11.29 0.76 -1.24
N TYR A 278 -10.33 1.11 -0.38
CA TYR A 278 -8.91 0.85 -0.63
C TYR A 278 -8.54 -0.64 -0.54
N ILE A 279 -9.03 -1.34 0.49
CA ILE A 279 -8.68 -2.76 0.69
C ILE A 279 -9.43 -3.70 -0.26
N PHE A 280 -10.55 -3.24 -0.83
CA PHE A 280 -11.30 -3.91 -1.90
C PHE A 280 -11.10 -3.19 -3.24
N ASP A 281 -9.89 -2.71 -3.52
CA ASP A 281 -9.49 -2.31 -4.87
C ASP A 281 -8.54 -3.37 -5.44
N PRO A 282 -8.96 -4.10 -6.50
CA PRO A 282 -8.13 -5.16 -7.08
C PRO A 282 -6.83 -4.61 -7.65
N ASN A 283 -6.78 -3.38 -8.16
CA ASN A 283 -5.54 -2.78 -8.66
C ASN A 283 -4.58 -2.44 -7.52
N ILE A 284 -5.11 -1.97 -6.37
CA ILE A 284 -4.27 -1.77 -5.18
C ILE A 284 -3.72 -3.11 -4.71
N ILE A 285 -4.54 -4.15 -4.56
CA ILE A 285 -4.07 -5.48 -4.13
C ILE A 285 -3.02 -6.02 -5.11
N ALA A 286 -3.27 -5.90 -6.42
CA ALA A 286 -2.37 -6.37 -7.48
C ALA A 286 -0.98 -5.74 -7.40
N HIS A 287 -0.90 -4.43 -7.11
CA HIS A 287 0.37 -3.71 -7.06
C HIS A 287 1.01 -3.68 -5.66
N SER A 288 0.24 -3.89 -4.59
CA SER A 288 0.74 -4.01 -3.19
C SER A 288 1.62 -5.22 -2.97
N ARG A 289 1.50 -6.23 -3.82
CA ARG A 289 2.29 -7.46 -3.78
C ARG A 289 3.50 -7.45 -4.70
N LEU A 290 3.93 -6.30 -5.23
CA LEU A 290 5.03 -6.21 -6.20
C LEU A 290 6.24 -5.47 -5.65
N ILE A 291 7.44 -5.85 -6.09
CA ILE A 291 8.69 -5.10 -5.85
C ILE A 291 8.82 -4.00 -6.91
N THR A 292 7.97 -2.97 -6.82
CA THR A 292 8.03 -1.78 -7.69
C THR A 292 7.96 -0.49 -6.87
N THR A 293 8.15 0.66 -7.52
CA THR A 293 8.02 1.97 -6.89
C THR A 293 6.59 2.51 -6.83
N ASP A 294 5.62 1.79 -7.40
CA ASP A 294 4.26 2.31 -7.59
C ASP A 294 3.56 2.57 -6.25
N ILE A 295 3.54 1.58 -5.36
CA ILE A 295 2.90 1.70 -4.05
C ILE A 295 3.66 2.65 -3.12
N TYR A 296 4.99 2.73 -3.23
CA TYR A 296 5.75 3.78 -2.56
C TYR A 296 5.34 5.18 -3.02
N ALA A 297 5.12 5.37 -4.33
CA ALA A 297 4.64 6.65 -4.87
C ALA A 297 3.24 6.99 -4.34
N VAL A 298 2.31 6.03 -4.39
CA VAL A 298 0.94 6.17 -3.84
C VAL A 298 0.99 6.65 -2.39
N GLY A 299 1.76 5.96 -1.54
CA GLY A 299 1.82 6.27 -0.12
C GLY A 299 2.56 7.58 0.20
N MET A 300 3.68 7.86 -0.48
CA MET A 300 4.46 9.06 -0.20
C MET A 300 3.78 10.33 -0.72
N ILE A 301 3.05 10.27 -1.84
CA ILE A 301 2.22 11.37 -2.34
C ILE A 301 1.04 11.62 -1.38
N LEU A 302 0.35 10.56 -0.94
CA LEU A 302 -0.70 10.64 0.07
C LEU A 302 -0.19 11.28 1.37
N LEU A 303 0.93 10.79 1.90
CA LEU A 303 1.53 11.29 3.14
C LEU A 303 1.99 12.73 3.03
N THR A 304 2.54 13.13 1.88
CA THR A 304 2.95 14.51 1.63
C THR A 304 1.75 15.44 1.72
N LEU A 305 0.66 15.14 1.00
CA LEU A 305 -0.55 15.96 1.01
C LEU A 305 -1.27 15.93 2.36
N TYR A 306 -1.29 14.78 3.05
CA TYR A 306 -1.85 14.65 4.39
C TYR A 306 -1.11 15.51 5.43
N THR A 307 0.22 15.44 5.45
CA THR A 307 1.04 16.21 6.40
C THR A 307 1.06 17.69 6.07
N PHE A 308 1.00 18.04 4.78
CA PHE A 308 0.82 19.42 4.33
C PHE A 308 -0.54 19.99 4.73
N TRP A 309 -1.62 19.22 4.56
CA TRP A 309 -2.96 19.57 5.05
C TRP A 309 -2.96 19.83 6.57
N LEU A 310 -2.32 18.96 7.36
CA LEU A 310 -2.18 19.15 8.81
C LEU A 310 -1.42 20.43 9.17
N PHE A 311 -0.37 20.75 8.42
CA PHE A 311 0.43 21.97 8.58
C PHE A 311 -0.39 23.21 8.22
N CYS A 312 -0.99 23.27 7.03
CA CYS A 312 -1.76 24.42 6.57
C CYS A 312 -2.97 24.74 7.47
N ASN A 313 -3.58 23.73 8.10
CA ASN A 313 -4.74 23.92 8.97
C ASN A 313 -4.41 24.26 10.42
N ASN A 314 -3.19 23.97 10.87
CA ASN A 314 -2.72 24.35 12.21
C ASN A 314 -1.19 24.39 12.16
N PRO A 315 -0.61 25.52 11.71
CA PRO A 315 0.82 25.67 11.48
C PRO A 315 1.62 25.60 12.78
N ASN A 316 2.64 24.76 12.79
CA ASN A 316 3.67 24.74 13.82
C ASN A 316 4.95 24.12 13.28
N LEU A 317 6.07 24.34 13.98
CA LEU A 317 7.39 23.88 13.54
C LEU A 317 7.45 22.36 13.33
N LYS A 318 6.87 21.57 14.24
CA LYS A 318 6.87 20.10 14.13
C LYS A 318 6.19 19.63 12.84
N LYS A 319 5.02 20.19 12.50
CA LYS A 319 4.29 19.81 11.28
C LYS A 319 4.96 20.32 10.00
N LEU A 320 5.56 21.52 10.05
CA LEU A 320 6.37 22.04 8.95
C LEU A 320 7.52 21.08 8.64
N LEU A 321 8.32 20.72 9.65
CA LEU A 321 9.46 19.82 9.49
C LEU A 321 9.02 18.42 9.01
N ILE A 322 7.97 17.84 9.61
CA ILE A 322 7.44 16.55 9.17
C ILE A 322 6.99 16.61 7.70
N SER A 323 6.24 17.63 7.31
CA SER A 323 5.73 17.76 5.94
C SER A 323 6.87 17.94 4.93
N ALA A 324 7.88 18.76 5.27
CA ALA A 324 9.06 18.94 4.44
C ALA A 324 9.92 17.66 4.32
N ILE A 325 10.10 16.92 5.42
CA ILE A 325 10.81 15.64 5.41
C ILE A 325 10.07 14.62 4.53
N VAL A 326 8.76 14.49 4.69
CA VAL A 326 7.95 13.55 3.90
C VAL A 326 7.98 13.90 2.42
N LEU A 327 7.91 15.19 2.05
CA LEU A 327 8.09 15.64 0.66
C LEU A 327 9.46 15.23 0.10
N GLY A 328 10.54 15.42 0.88
CA GLY A 328 11.89 15.01 0.49
C GLY A 328 12.02 13.50 0.30
N VAL A 329 11.48 12.70 1.21
CA VAL A 329 11.45 11.23 1.09
C VAL A 329 10.60 10.80 -0.10
N CYS A 330 9.53 11.53 -0.43
CA CYS A 330 8.72 11.25 -1.62
C CYS A 330 9.53 11.34 -2.92
N GLN A 331 10.54 12.23 -2.98
CA GLN A 331 11.44 12.34 -4.14
C GLN A 331 12.33 11.11 -4.30
N LEU A 332 12.52 10.31 -3.24
CA LEU A 332 13.25 9.05 -3.27
C LEU A 332 12.37 7.86 -3.67
N ALA A 333 11.04 8.06 -3.78
CA ALA A 333 10.08 7.03 -4.16
C ALA A 333 9.90 6.93 -5.68
N LYS A 334 9.57 8.06 -6.32
CA LYS A 334 9.26 8.13 -7.77
C LYS A 334 9.35 9.57 -8.26
N TYR A 335 9.79 9.75 -9.51
CA TYR A 335 9.92 11.08 -10.13
C TYR A 335 8.61 11.86 -10.26
N THR A 336 7.47 11.17 -10.30
CA THR A 336 6.14 11.83 -10.21
C THR A 336 5.99 12.71 -8.97
N GLY A 337 6.75 12.42 -7.89
CA GLY A 337 6.83 13.26 -6.70
C GLY A 337 7.33 14.69 -6.97
N ALA A 338 8.04 14.94 -8.07
CA ALA A 338 8.50 16.29 -8.45
C ALA A 338 7.33 17.24 -8.74
N TYR A 339 6.18 16.71 -9.20
CA TYR A 339 4.97 17.52 -9.41
C TYR A 339 4.34 18.02 -8.11
N LEU A 340 4.75 17.51 -6.94
CA LEU A 340 4.26 18.01 -5.66
C LEU A 340 4.74 19.45 -5.38
N TYR A 341 5.91 19.88 -5.83
CA TYR A 341 6.35 21.26 -5.60
C TYR A 341 5.38 22.31 -6.18
N PRO A 342 5.06 22.30 -7.49
CA PRO A 342 4.08 23.23 -8.04
C PRO A 342 2.66 22.98 -7.50
N LEU A 343 2.29 21.74 -7.18
CA LEU A 343 0.98 21.43 -6.63
C LEU A 343 0.77 22.03 -5.23
N LEU A 344 1.72 21.84 -4.30
CA LEU A 344 1.63 22.38 -2.94
C LEU A 344 1.65 23.91 -2.95
N LEU A 345 2.43 24.53 -3.83
CA LEU A 345 2.41 25.97 -4.06
C LEU A 345 1.03 26.44 -4.53
N THR A 346 0.44 25.74 -5.51
CA THR A 346 -0.90 26.07 -6.03
C THR A 346 -1.97 25.96 -4.94
N ILE A 347 -1.93 24.90 -4.12
CA ILE A 347 -2.83 24.76 -2.96
C ILE A 347 -2.67 25.93 -2.00
N ALA A 348 -1.42 26.28 -1.66
CA ALA A 348 -1.15 27.39 -0.73
C ALA A 348 -1.67 28.72 -1.28
N LEU A 349 -1.44 29.00 -2.57
CA LEU A 349 -1.93 30.22 -3.22
C LEU A 349 -3.45 30.28 -3.22
N ILE A 350 -4.15 29.23 -3.67
CA ILE A 350 -5.62 29.20 -3.70
C ILE A 350 -6.20 29.42 -2.30
N ARG A 351 -5.57 28.89 -1.25
CA ARG A 351 -6.02 29.07 0.14
C ARG A 351 -5.89 30.49 0.65
N VAL A 352 -4.81 31.18 0.29
CA VAL A 352 -4.49 32.52 0.81
C VAL A 352 -5.12 33.63 -0.04
N PHE A 353 -5.36 33.37 -1.33
CA PHE A 353 -5.86 34.34 -2.29
C PHE A 353 -7.14 35.09 -1.86
N PRO A 354 -8.18 34.44 -1.29
CA PRO A 354 -9.36 35.17 -0.80
C PRO A 354 -9.03 36.19 0.31
N ALA A 355 -8.12 35.84 1.21
CA ALA A 355 -7.68 36.74 2.29
C ALA A 355 -6.84 37.90 1.76
N TRP A 356 -6.04 37.67 0.72
CA TRP A 356 -5.31 38.74 0.02
C TRP A 356 -6.24 39.71 -0.68
N ILE A 357 -7.28 39.24 -1.39
CA ILE A 357 -8.29 40.11 -2.00
C ILE A 357 -8.96 40.99 -0.93
N ALA A 358 -9.39 40.40 0.18
CA ALA A 358 -9.99 41.14 1.28
C ALA A 358 -9.02 42.16 1.90
N SER A 359 -7.75 41.79 2.07
CA SER A 359 -6.72 42.69 2.62
C SER A 359 -6.39 43.83 1.67
N PHE A 360 -6.32 43.56 0.36
CA PHE A 360 -6.07 44.54 -0.69
C PHE A 360 -7.20 45.58 -0.75
N ARG A 361 -8.46 45.13 -0.75
CA ARG A 361 -9.65 46.02 -0.71
C ARG A 361 -9.66 46.93 0.53
N ASN A 362 -9.15 46.42 1.65
CA ASN A 362 -9.03 47.18 2.90
C ASN A 362 -7.70 47.95 3.04
N LYS A 363 -6.91 48.07 1.97
CA LYS A 363 -5.59 48.74 1.94
C LYS A 363 -4.58 48.20 2.97
N LYS A 364 -4.72 46.94 3.41
CA LYS A 364 -3.85 46.26 4.39
C LYS A 364 -2.65 45.57 3.72
N TYR A 365 -1.88 46.29 2.91
CA TYR A 365 -0.77 45.72 2.12
C TYR A 365 0.32 45.06 2.96
N LEU A 366 0.56 45.55 4.19
CA LEU A 366 1.53 44.95 5.12
C LEU A 366 1.18 43.50 5.50
N MET A 367 -0.10 43.14 5.56
CA MET A 367 -0.51 41.75 5.84
C MET A 367 -0.16 40.83 4.67
N ILE A 368 -0.39 41.28 3.43
CA ILE A 368 -0.04 40.54 2.22
C ILE A 368 1.48 40.32 2.15
N LEU A 369 2.28 41.35 2.40
CA LEU A 369 3.75 41.24 2.43
C LEU A 369 4.24 40.27 3.53
N LYS A 370 3.59 40.28 4.70
CA LYS A 370 3.90 39.34 5.80
C LYS A 370 3.58 37.89 5.41
N ASP A 371 2.46 37.67 4.74
CA ASP A 371 2.07 36.34 4.24
C ASP A 371 3.03 35.86 3.15
N ILE A 372 3.40 36.73 2.20
CA ILE A 372 4.41 36.42 1.16
C ILE A 372 5.74 36.05 1.81
N LYS A 373 6.24 36.86 2.74
CA LYS A 373 7.50 36.57 3.45
C LYS A 373 7.44 35.24 4.19
N SER A 374 6.33 34.95 4.85
CA SER A 374 6.13 33.67 5.55
C SER A 374 6.07 32.50 4.56
N GLY A 375 5.38 32.65 3.44
CA GLY A 375 5.30 31.67 2.36
C GLY A 375 6.67 31.37 1.74
N VAL A 376 7.48 32.40 1.49
CA VAL A 376 8.86 32.25 1.00
C VAL A 376 9.72 31.50 2.03
N ASN A 377 9.63 31.86 3.31
CA ASN A 377 10.36 31.14 4.37
C ASN A 377 9.96 29.66 4.43
N TYR A 378 8.66 29.34 4.32
CA TYR A 378 8.22 27.95 4.26
C TYR A 378 8.76 27.26 3.01
N ALA A 379 8.65 27.87 1.83
CA ALA A 379 9.18 27.30 0.59
C ALA A 379 10.69 27.00 0.70
N LEU A 380 11.48 27.90 1.28
CA LEU A 380 12.91 27.70 1.53
C LEU A 380 13.16 26.51 2.48
N VAL A 381 12.37 26.35 3.55
CA VAL A 381 12.48 25.19 4.45
C VAL A 381 12.16 23.89 3.70
N PHE A 382 11.07 23.85 2.93
CA PHE A 382 10.68 22.68 2.14
C PHE A 382 11.74 22.30 1.10
N LEU A 383 12.29 23.28 0.38
CA LEU A 383 13.33 23.07 -0.63
C LEU A 383 14.64 22.60 0.00
N THR A 384 15.12 23.28 1.04
CA THR A 384 16.38 22.91 1.72
C THR A 384 16.31 21.50 2.28
N ILE A 385 15.24 21.15 3.00
CA ILE A 385 15.08 19.80 3.55
C ILE A 385 14.97 18.76 2.42
N SER A 386 14.22 19.06 1.36
CA SER A 386 14.11 18.15 0.21
C SER A 386 15.48 17.89 -0.42
N VAL A 387 16.25 18.95 -0.69
CA VAL A 387 17.60 18.85 -1.26
C VAL A 387 18.49 17.99 -0.37
N VAL A 388 18.50 18.22 0.95
CA VAL A 388 19.29 17.41 1.89
C VAL A 388 18.88 15.93 1.84
N ILE A 389 17.58 15.63 1.83
CA ILE A 389 17.10 14.24 1.80
C ILE A 389 17.41 13.56 0.47
N ILE A 390 17.25 14.25 -0.66
CA ILE A 390 17.63 13.71 -1.98
C ILE A 390 19.13 13.37 -1.98
N ASN A 391 19.97 14.27 -1.47
CA ASN A 391 21.40 14.03 -1.36
C ASN A 391 21.73 12.82 -0.51
N ILE A 392 21.14 12.70 0.68
CA ILE A 392 21.32 11.52 1.54
C ILE A 392 20.86 10.24 0.83
N GLY A 393 19.68 10.25 0.21
CA GLY A 393 19.09 9.08 -0.44
C GLY A 393 19.86 8.58 -1.66
N PHE A 394 20.61 9.45 -2.35
CA PHE A 394 21.51 9.07 -3.45
C PHE A 394 22.99 9.11 -3.04
N LEU A 395 23.28 9.11 -1.73
CA LEU A 395 24.64 9.02 -1.17
C LEU A 395 25.58 10.13 -1.64
N PHE A 396 25.06 11.34 -1.83
CA PHE A 396 25.78 12.51 -2.35
C PHE A 396 26.48 12.28 -3.70
N ASN A 397 26.08 11.26 -4.47
CA ASN A 397 26.73 10.86 -5.71
C ASN A 397 26.82 12.01 -6.71
N ARG A 398 28.05 12.51 -6.88
CA ARG A 398 28.37 13.63 -7.79
C ARG A 398 27.44 14.83 -7.58
N THR A 399 27.19 15.17 -6.33
CA THR A 399 26.47 16.41 -5.98
C THR A 399 27.34 17.60 -6.34
N PHE A 400 26.71 18.71 -6.73
CA PHE A 400 27.39 19.92 -7.20
C PHE A 400 28.12 19.76 -8.53
N THR A 401 27.87 18.69 -9.29
CA THR A 401 28.28 18.64 -10.70
C THR A 401 27.71 19.87 -11.43
N PRO A 402 28.55 20.62 -12.16
CA PRO A 402 28.10 21.78 -12.93
C PRO A 402 27.07 21.38 -13.98
N ILE A 403 26.06 22.21 -14.20
CA ILE A 403 25.00 21.88 -15.17
C ILE A 403 25.54 21.62 -16.59
N LYS A 404 26.63 22.29 -16.98
CA LYS A 404 27.31 22.10 -18.27
C LYS A 404 27.90 20.71 -18.48
N ASP A 405 28.17 19.96 -17.40
CA ASP A 405 28.81 18.64 -17.43
C ASP A 405 27.78 17.49 -17.40
N TYR A 406 26.47 17.80 -17.50
CA TYR A 406 25.41 16.82 -17.67
C TYR A 406 25.22 16.44 -19.15
N SER A 407 24.82 15.19 -19.39
CA SER A 407 24.47 14.70 -20.73
C SER A 407 22.96 14.48 -20.83
N PHE A 408 22.20 15.58 -20.85
CA PHE A 408 20.74 15.51 -20.90
C PHE A 408 20.22 15.05 -22.26
N ARG A 409 19.11 14.31 -22.24
CA ARG A 409 18.49 13.66 -23.38
C ARG A 409 17.17 14.30 -23.80
N SER A 410 16.42 14.89 -22.86
CA SER A 410 15.16 15.56 -23.17
C SER A 410 15.37 17.00 -23.61
N GLU A 411 14.53 17.46 -24.53
CA GLU A 411 14.58 18.83 -25.06
C GLU A 411 14.47 19.88 -23.94
N LEU A 412 13.66 19.61 -22.92
CA LEU A 412 13.47 20.50 -21.78
C LEU A 412 14.79 20.73 -21.04
N PHE A 413 15.46 19.65 -20.62
CA PHE A 413 16.69 19.76 -19.84
C PHE A 413 17.88 20.26 -20.68
N GLN A 414 17.96 19.89 -21.95
CA GLN A 414 18.93 20.47 -22.89
C GLN A 414 18.75 21.98 -23.03
N SER A 415 17.51 22.47 -23.15
CA SER A 415 17.24 23.91 -23.24
C SER A 415 17.63 24.66 -21.96
N ILE A 416 17.39 24.05 -20.79
CA ILE A 416 17.77 24.60 -19.48
C ILE A 416 19.30 24.65 -19.37
N GLN A 417 19.98 23.56 -19.74
CA GLN A 417 21.44 23.48 -19.74
C GLN A 417 22.07 24.55 -20.63
N VAL A 418 21.61 24.71 -21.88
CA VAL A 418 22.16 25.74 -22.80
C VAL A 418 22.00 27.15 -22.23
N LYS A 419 20.84 27.46 -21.62
CA LYS A 419 20.60 28.78 -21.02
C LYS A 419 21.48 29.04 -19.80
N LEU A 420 21.59 28.06 -18.90
CA LEU A 420 22.31 28.22 -17.64
C LEU A 420 23.83 28.09 -17.79
N SER A 421 24.32 27.30 -18.75
CA SER A 421 25.75 27.19 -19.04
C SER A 421 26.39 28.51 -19.49
N LYS A 422 25.60 29.46 -20.00
CA LYS A 422 26.07 30.83 -20.34
C LYS A 422 26.45 31.65 -19.11
N ILE A 423 25.94 31.31 -17.93
CA ILE A 423 26.15 32.03 -16.66
C ILE A 423 27.46 31.57 -15.97
N GLY A 424 28.14 30.53 -16.51
CA GLY A 424 29.41 30.02 -16.00
C GLY A 424 29.26 28.76 -15.14
N PHE A 425 30.08 28.62 -14.09
CA PHE A 425 30.03 27.48 -13.17
C PHE A 425 28.78 27.55 -12.29
N MET A 426 27.75 26.77 -12.63
CA MET A 426 26.53 26.65 -11.84
C MET A 426 26.43 25.23 -11.24
N PRO A 427 26.85 25.03 -9.97
CA PRO A 427 26.78 23.73 -9.32
C PRO A 427 25.33 23.35 -9.03
N VAL A 428 24.93 22.15 -9.44
CA VAL A 428 23.58 21.64 -9.20
C VAL A 428 23.51 21.04 -7.79
N PRO A 429 22.63 21.51 -6.89
CA PRO A 429 22.64 21.12 -5.48
C PRO A 429 22.01 19.75 -5.20
N VAL A 430 21.73 18.96 -6.25
CA VAL A 430 21.21 17.59 -6.14
C VAL A 430 22.18 16.61 -6.78
N PRO A 431 22.13 15.32 -6.42
CA PRO A 431 22.99 14.27 -6.97
C PRO A 431 22.79 14.13 -8.48
N TYR A 432 23.88 13.90 -9.20
CA TYR A 432 23.87 13.63 -10.64
C TYR A 432 22.82 12.58 -11.05
N PRO A 433 22.77 11.36 -10.45
CA PRO A 433 21.81 10.34 -10.84
C PRO A 433 20.34 10.75 -10.61
N TYR A 434 20.06 11.65 -9.66
CA TYR A 434 18.69 12.10 -9.45
C TYR A 434 18.20 12.91 -10.67
N LEU A 435 18.97 13.89 -11.11
CA LEU A 435 18.58 14.76 -12.22
C LEU A 435 18.68 14.04 -13.57
N GLU A 436 19.68 13.17 -13.74
CA GLU A 436 19.83 12.29 -14.91
C GLU A 436 18.59 11.40 -15.11
N GLY A 437 18.13 10.71 -14.07
CA GLY A 437 16.95 9.85 -14.20
C GLY A 437 15.66 10.64 -14.44
N LEU A 438 15.51 11.84 -13.87
CA LEU A 438 14.36 12.71 -14.14
C LEU A 438 14.31 13.12 -15.61
N ASP A 439 15.46 13.45 -16.19
CA ASP A 439 15.61 13.74 -17.61
C ASP A 439 15.30 12.52 -18.51
N TRP A 440 15.81 11.34 -18.16
CA TRP A 440 15.55 10.11 -18.94
C TRP A 440 14.06 9.73 -18.91
N VAL A 441 13.40 9.81 -17.75
CA VAL A 441 11.95 9.59 -17.65
C VAL A 441 11.22 10.62 -18.49
N LYS A 442 11.62 11.91 -18.43
CA LYS A 442 10.96 12.95 -19.24
C LYS A 442 11.09 12.68 -20.74
N GLN A 443 12.26 12.22 -21.19
CA GLN A 443 12.47 11.81 -22.58
C GLN A 443 11.53 10.65 -22.95
N ARG A 444 11.49 9.58 -22.16
CA ARG A 444 10.64 8.41 -22.43
C ARG A 444 9.14 8.77 -22.42
N GLU A 445 8.70 9.63 -21.52
CA GLU A 445 7.32 10.13 -21.48
C GLU A 445 6.93 10.93 -22.73
N GLN A 446 7.90 11.61 -23.37
CA GLN A 446 7.68 12.39 -24.59
C GLN A 446 7.71 11.54 -25.86
N THR A 447 8.63 10.58 -25.94
CA THR A 447 8.83 9.75 -27.12
C THR A 447 8.00 8.47 -27.12
N GLY A 448 7.50 8.03 -25.96
CA GLY A 448 6.86 6.72 -25.80
C GLY A 448 7.84 5.54 -25.93
N ALA A 449 9.14 5.79 -26.06
CA ALA A 449 10.14 4.75 -26.32
C ALA A 449 10.52 3.97 -25.05
N GLY A 450 10.74 2.65 -25.20
CA GLY A 450 11.47 1.82 -24.24
C GLY A 450 10.69 0.69 -23.54
N TYR A 451 9.39 0.52 -23.78
CA TYR A 451 8.56 -0.49 -23.10
C TYR A 451 7.53 -1.20 -24.01
N GLY A 452 7.74 -1.19 -25.33
CA GLY A 452 6.78 -1.73 -26.31
C GLY A 452 5.78 -0.69 -26.79
N ASN A 453 4.87 -1.12 -27.67
CA ASN A 453 3.82 -0.27 -28.21
C ASN A 453 2.70 -0.03 -27.18
N THR A 454 2.02 1.12 -27.28
CA THR A 454 0.80 1.34 -26.50
C THR A 454 -0.38 0.66 -27.17
N TYR A 455 -1.33 0.17 -26.37
CA TYR A 455 -2.48 -0.59 -26.87
C TYR A 455 -3.77 -0.18 -26.19
N LEU A 456 -4.85 -0.02 -26.97
CA LEU A 456 -6.19 0.21 -26.45
C LEU A 456 -7.25 -0.22 -27.48
N PHE A 457 -8.24 -1.02 -27.08
CA PHE A 457 -9.37 -1.47 -27.93
C PHE A 457 -8.94 -2.06 -29.30
N GLY A 458 -7.96 -2.96 -29.32
CA GLY A 458 -7.48 -3.56 -30.57
C GLY A 458 -6.48 -2.70 -31.37
N GLU A 459 -6.32 -1.43 -31.03
CA GLU A 459 -5.41 -0.52 -31.73
C GLU A 459 -4.04 -0.49 -31.04
N VAL A 460 -2.98 -0.70 -31.82
CA VAL A 460 -1.57 -0.57 -31.40
C VAL A 460 -1.01 0.76 -31.91
N ARG A 461 -0.30 1.50 -31.06
CA ARG A 461 0.39 2.74 -31.44
C ARG A 461 1.84 2.75 -30.99
N GLU A 462 2.74 2.94 -31.96
CA GLU A 462 4.17 3.13 -31.73
C GLU A 462 4.49 4.61 -31.43
N GLY A 463 5.20 4.85 -30.33
CA GLY A 463 5.69 6.19 -29.94
C GLY A 463 4.61 7.26 -29.65
N LYS A 464 3.32 6.89 -29.68
CA LYS A 464 2.17 7.76 -29.42
C LYS A 464 1.25 7.11 -28.40
N GLY A 465 0.63 7.93 -27.54
CA GLY A 465 -0.41 7.46 -26.62
C GLY A 465 -1.83 7.70 -27.14
N PHE A 466 -2.80 7.27 -26.35
CA PHE A 466 -4.23 7.49 -26.51
C PHE A 466 -4.72 8.58 -25.56
N ASN A 467 -5.45 9.56 -26.11
CA ASN A 467 -6.15 10.53 -25.27
C ASN A 467 -7.24 9.81 -24.49
N GLY A 468 -7.28 10.01 -23.17
CA GLY A 468 -8.28 9.35 -22.32
C GLY A 468 -7.96 7.89 -21.98
N TYR A 469 -6.76 7.38 -22.27
CA TYR A 469 -6.37 5.99 -21.95
C TYR A 469 -6.76 5.56 -20.53
N PHE A 470 -6.43 6.38 -19.53
CA PHE A 470 -6.68 6.04 -18.14
C PHE A 470 -8.14 6.18 -17.72
N ILE A 471 -8.95 6.91 -18.48
CA ILE A 471 -10.42 6.89 -18.32
C ILE A 471 -10.90 5.48 -18.69
N TYR A 472 -10.54 4.97 -19.87
CA TYR A 472 -10.94 3.63 -20.29
C TYR A 472 -10.36 2.53 -19.40
N ALA A 473 -9.08 2.65 -19.03
CA ALA A 473 -8.46 1.73 -18.09
C ALA A 473 -9.21 1.72 -16.75
N SER A 474 -9.54 2.89 -16.20
CA SER A 474 -10.30 2.96 -14.94
C SER A 474 -11.72 2.39 -15.10
N LEU A 475 -12.41 2.69 -16.21
CA LEU A 475 -13.74 2.19 -16.49
C LEU A 475 -13.81 0.65 -16.52
N LEU A 476 -12.74 -0.02 -16.95
CA LEU A 476 -12.68 -1.47 -17.10
C LEU A 476 -12.03 -2.17 -15.88
N LYS A 477 -11.05 -1.53 -15.25
CA LYS A 477 -10.22 -2.12 -14.18
C LYS A 477 -10.68 -1.77 -12.78
N VAL A 478 -11.45 -0.69 -12.60
CA VAL A 478 -12.00 -0.31 -11.29
C VAL A 478 -13.37 -0.95 -11.12
N PRO A 479 -13.69 -1.61 -9.99
CA PRO A 479 -15.01 -2.20 -9.75
C PRO A 479 -16.15 -1.19 -9.94
N ILE A 480 -17.26 -1.65 -10.53
CA ILE A 480 -18.41 -0.78 -10.85
C ILE A 480 -18.95 -0.08 -9.59
N SER A 481 -19.03 -0.79 -8.45
CA SER A 481 -19.41 -0.18 -7.16
C SER A 481 -18.54 1.01 -6.79
N THR A 482 -17.22 0.89 -6.92
CA THR A 482 -16.28 1.96 -6.59
C THR A 482 -16.48 3.16 -7.50
N GLN A 483 -16.71 2.94 -8.80
CA GLN A 483 -17.04 4.01 -9.75
C GLN A 483 -18.34 4.73 -9.36
N ILE A 484 -19.41 3.97 -9.04
CA ILE A 484 -20.69 4.53 -8.58
C ILE A 484 -20.49 5.36 -7.31
N PHE A 485 -19.73 4.87 -6.33
CA PHE A 485 -19.45 5.64 -5.11
C PHE A 485 -18.72 6.95 -5.40
N ILE A 486 -17.71 6.95 -6.27
CA ILE A 486 -16.98 8.17 -6.64
C ILE A 486 -17.92 9.17 -7.32
N LEU A 487 -18.77 8.71 -8.26
CA LEU A 487 -19.72 9.57 -8.96
C LEU A 487 -20.80 10.13 -8.03
N LEU A 488 -21.31 9.32 -7.10
CA LEU A 488 -22.26 9.78 -6.09
C LEU A 488 -21.60 10.80 -5.15
N ALA A 489 -20.35 10.58 -4.73
CA ALA A 489 -19.63 11.51 -3.87
C ALA A 489 -19.43 12.86 -4.56
N LEU A 490 -19.02 12.83 -5.82
CA LEU A 490 -18.89 14.04 -6.65
C LEU A 490 -20.23 14.75 -6.83
N SER A 491 -21.31 14.00 -7.07
CA SER A 491 -22.66 14.57 -7.20
C SER A 491 -23.10 15.27 -5.91
N LEU A 492 -22.91 14.63 -4.74
CA LEU A 492 -23.23 15.26 -3.45
C LEU A 492 -22.42 16.52 -3.19
N TYR A 493 -21.15 16.53 -3.60
CA TYR A 493 -20.26 17.68 -3.47
C TYR A 493 -20.72 18.85 -4.35
N LEU A 494 -21.03 18.59 -5.63
CA LEU A 494 -21.50 19.61 -6.58
C LEU A 494 -22.86 20.20 -6.21
N LEU A 495 -23.71 19.43 -5.53
CA LEU A 495 -24.99 19.90 -4.99
C LEU A 495 -24.83 20.82 -3.76
N GLY A 496 -23.59 21.15 -3.37
CA GLY A 496 -23.31 22.26 -2.44
C GLY A 496 -23.63 21.96 -0.98
N GLN A 497 -23.46 20.71 -0.54
CA GLN A 497 -23.65 20.35 0.87
C GLN A 497 -22.73 21.17 1.79
N LYS A 498 -23.30 21.74 2.86
CA LYS A 498 -22.63 22.70 3.77
C LYS A 498 -21.48 22.09 4.57
N GLU A 499 -21.38 20.77 4.56
CA GLU A 499 -20.40 19.98 5.30
C GLU A 499 -19.01 20.02 4.65
N PHE A 500 -18.92 20.30 3.35
CA PHE A 500 -17.65 20.42 2.63
C PHE A 500 -17.05 21.82 2.80
N ASN A 501 -15.72 21.89 2.90
CA ASN A 501 -15.00 23.16 2.99
C ASN A 501 -13.78 23.13 2.06
N PHE A 502 -14.04 23.46 0.79
CA PHE A 502 -13.09 23.24 -0.29
C PHE A 502 -11.70 23.77 0.02
N THR A 503 -11.59 25.04 0.43
CA THR A 503 -10.30 25.69 0.68
C THR A 503 -9.57 25.08 1.89
N LYS A 504 -10.29 24.60 2.89
CA LYS A 504 -9.69 24.01 4.09
C LYS A 504 -9.31 22.53 3.90
N ASN A 505 -10.12 21.78 3.15
CA ASN A 505 -10.11 20.32 3.15
C ASN A 505 -10.04 19.73 1.74
N GLU A 506 -11.09 19.87 0.92
CA GLU A 506 -11.23 19.10 -0.32
C GLU A 506 -10.22 19.50 -1.40
N ILE A 507 -9.66 20.71 -1.36
CA ILE A 507 -8.59 21.14 -2.27
C ILE A 507 -7.36 20.21 -2.21
N PHE A 508 -7.06 19.61 -1.05
CA PHE A 508 -5.94 18.69 -0.88
C PHE A 508 -6.21 17.29 -1.47
N LEU A 509 -7.45 17.02 -1.84
CA LEU A 509 -7.88 15.77 -2.48
C LEU A 509 -8.17 16.00 -3.97
N LEU A 510 -9.00 17.00 -4.29
CA LEU A 510 -9.51 17.23 -5.64
C LEU A 510 -8.50 17.91 -6.57
N LEU A 511 -7.64 18.80 -6.06
CA LEU A 511 -6.59 19.41 -6.90
C LEU A 511 -5.56 18.36 -7.39
N PRO A 512 -4.98 17.50 -6.53
CA PRO A 512 -4.10 16.42 -7.01
C PRO A 512 -4.82 15.47 -7.97
N VAL A 513 -6.06 15.08 -7.66
CA VAL A 513 -6.87 14.23 -8.57
C VAL A 513 -7.02 14.91 -9.92
N GLY A 514 -7.48 16.16 -9.98
CA GLY A 514 -7.65 16.90 -11.23
C GLY A 514 -6.34 17.09 -11.99
N PHE A 515 -5.26 17.45 -11.30
CA PHE A 515 -3.94 17.64 -11.91
C PHE A 515 -3.43 16.34 -12.56
N PHE A 516 -3.39 15.24 -11.81
CA PHE A 516 -2.89 13.96 -12.33
C PHE A 516 -3.86 13.33 -13.33
N PHE A 517 -5.18 13.50 -13.15
CA PHE A 517 -6.18 13.07 -14.13
C PHE A 517 -5.92 13.71 -15.49
N ILE A 518 -5.73 15.04 -15.52
CA ILE A 518 -5.46 15.78 -16.76
C ILE A 518 -4.09 15.39 -17.31
N TYR A 519 -3.06 15.35 -16.47
CA TYR A 519 -1.71 15.01 -16.91
C TYR A 519 -1.65 13.65 -17.61
N PHE A 520 -2.14 12.60 -16.95
CA PHE A 520 -2.02 11.24 -17.46
C PHE A 520 -2.88 10.96 -18.69
N ASN A 521 -4.07 11.59 -18.80
CA ASN A 521 -4.94 11.35 -19.95
C ASN A 521 -4.58 12.14 -21.20
N PHE A 522 -3.87 13.28 -21.07
CA PHE A 522 -3.66 14.20 -22.20
C PHE A 522 -2.19 14.51 -22.49
N PHE A 523 -1.27 14.32 -21.54
CA PHE A 523 0.14 14.70 -21.71
C PHE A 523 1.12 13.53 -21.55
N PHE A 524 0.69 12.41 -20.97
CA PHE A 524 1.53 11.24 -20.72
C PHE A 524 1.36 10.19 -21.80
N ARG A 525 2.46 9.82 -22.48
CA ARG A 525 2.43 8.87 -23.60
C ARG A 525 2.85 7.44 -23.24
N THR A 526 3.50 7.23 -22.09
CA THR A 526 3.95 5.89 -21.64
C THR A 526 2.81 5.10 -21.00
N GLN A 527 1.78 4.80 -21.78
CA GLN A 527 0.51 4.25 -21.31
C GLN A 527 0.50 2.72 -21.28
N ILE A 528 1.36 2.16 -20.41
CA ILE A 528 1.60 0.71 -20.28
C ILE A 528 0.97 0.13 -19.01
N GLY A 529 -0.22 0.61 -18.62
CA GLY A 529 -0.93 0.10 -17.45
C GLY A 529 -1.48 1.14 -16.49
N ILE A 530 -2.58 0.80 -15.82
CA ILE A 530 -3.25 1.62 -14.79
C ILE A 530 -2.35 1.92 -13.58
N ARG A 531 -1.21 1.22 -13.43
CA ARG A 531 -0.24 1.39 -12.34
C ARG A 531 0.24 2.83 -12.11
N PHE A 532 0.38 3.64 -13.17
CA PHE A 532 0.75 5.05 -13.04
C PHE A 532 -0.35 5.90 -12.41
N TYR A 533 -1.61 5.48 -12.61
CA TYR A 533 -2.81 6.18 -12.20
C TYR A 533 -3.19 5.93 -10.75
N LEU A 534 -2.67 4.87 -10.12
CA LEU A 534 -2.97 4.48 -8.73
C LEU A 534 -2.80 5.62 -7.72
N ILE A 535 -1.93 6.58 -7.99
CA ILE A 535 -1.65 7.70 -7.09
C ILE A 535 -2.89 8.57 -6.82
N ILE A 536 -3.91 8.54 -7.69
CA ILE A 536 -5.13 9.33 -7.50
C ILE A 536 -6.16 8.62 -6.62
N PHE A 537 -6.14 7.28 -6.58
CA PHE A 537 -7.17 6.46 -5.93
C PHE A 537 -7.32 6.73 -4.42
N PRO A 538 -6.24 6.85 -3.62
CA PRO A 538 -6.39 7.19 -2.20
C PRO A 538 -7.20 8.47 -1.96
N PHE A 539 -7.01 9.48 -2.79
CA PHE A 539 -7.72 10.76 -2.66
C PHE A 539 -9.19 10.63 -3.03
N LEU A 540 -9.50 9.85 -4.08
CA LEU A 540 -10.88 9.51 -4.46
C LEU A 540 -11.59 8.71 -3.36
N TYR A 541 -10.89 7.78 -2.70
CA TYR A 541 -11.46 6.97 -1.61
C TYR A 541 -11.70 7.80 -0.36
N ILE A 542 -10.75 8.65 0.03
CA ILE A 542 -10.93 9.59 1.14
C ILE A 542 -12.10 10.52 0.85
N PHE A 543 -12.17 11.10 -0.34
CA PHE A 543 -13.25 11.99 -0.77
C PHE A 543 -14.61 11.28 -0.75
N SER A 544 -14.68 10.03 -1.21
CA SER A 544 -15.90 9.23 -1.23
C SER A 544 -16.43 8.92 0.17
N GLY A 545 -15.60 9.02 1.21
CA GLY A 545 -16.03 9.00 2.62
C GLY A 545 -17.12 10.03 2.95
N GLY A 546 -17.21 11.14 2.20
CA GLY A 546 -18.27 12.13 2.34
C GLY A 546 -19.69 11.56 2.16
N LEU A 547 -19.86 10.47 1.40
CA LEU A 547 -21.16 9.80 1.20
C LEU A 547 -21.82 9.35 2.50
N VAL A 548 -21.01 8.95 3.48
CA VAL A 548 -21.48 8.33 4.73
C VAL A 548 -21.34 9.26 5.95
N LEU A 549 -21.09 10.56 5.72
CA LEU A 549 -20.92 11.57 6.78
C LEU A 549 -22.11 11.61 7.75
N LYS A 550 -23.33 11.36 7.26
CA LYS A 550 -24.57 11.32 8.03
C LYS A 550 -25.22 9.94 8.06
N TRP A 551 -24.40 8.88 8.08
CA TRP A 551 -24.87 7.49 7.99
C TRP A 551 -26.06 7.19 8.91
N ALA A 552 -25.96 7.50 10.20
CA ALA A 552 -27.01 7.19 11.18
C ALA A 552 -28.35 7.89 10.91
N SER A 553 -28.33 9.06 10.27
CA SER A 553 -29.53 9.83 9.88
C SER A 553 -29.92 9.64 8.41
N MET A 554 -29.20 8.80 7.67
CA MET A 554 -29.49 8.49 6.28
C MET A 554 -30.79 7.67 6.19
N ARG A 555 -31.60 7.90 5.16
CA ARG A 555 -32.78 7.08 4.89
C ARG A 555 -32.38 5.61 4.74
N LYS A 556 -33.21 4.69 5.25
CA LYS A 556 -32.92 3.24 5.27
C LYS A 556 -32.68 2.65 3.88
N ASP A 557 -33.42 3.08 2.88
CA ASP A 557 -33.24 2.67 1.48
C ASP A 557 -31.83 2.98 0.96
N ARG A 558 -31.31 4.17 1.24
CA ARG A 558 -29.94 4.58 0.86
C ARG A 558 -28.88 3.80 1.64
N GLN A 559 -29.13 3.49 2.91
CA GLN A 559 -28.24 2.63 3.71
C GLN A 559 -28.17 1.22 3.11
N ILE A 560 -29.33 0.63 2.79
CA ILE A 560 -29.43 -0.70 2.16
C ILE A 560 -28.73 -0.69 0.80
N PHE A 561 -28.96 0.33 -0.04
CA PHE A 561 -28.30 0.47 -1.33
C PHE A 561 -26.78 0.56 -1.18
N THR A 562 -26.28 1.41 -0.28
CA THR A 562 -24.84 1.56 -0.01
C THR A 562 -24.23 0.24 0.47
N PHE A 563 -24.90 -0.44 1.39
CA PHE A 563 -24.44 -1.72 1.92
C PHE A 563 -24.47 -2.82 0.86
N GLY A 564 -25.49 -2.86 0.01
CA GLY A 564 -25.58 -3.77 -1.13
C GLY A 564 -24.45 -3.57 -2.13
N LEU A 565 -24.11 -2.32 -2.46
CA LEU A 565 -22.95 -2.00 -3.30
C LEU A 565 -21.62 -2.38 -2.64
N MET A 566 -21.50 -2.24 -1.31
CA MET A 566 -20.32 -2.70 -0.57
C MET A 566 -20.18 -4.23 -0.63
N ILE A 567 -21.29 -4.97 -0.46
CA ILE A 567 -21.28 -6.43 -0.62
C ILE A 567 -20.88 -6.80 -2.04
N TYR A 568 -21.49 -6.18 -3.06
CA TYR A 568 -21.14 -6.41 -4.46
C TYR A 568 -19.65 -6.17 -4.73
N LEU A 569 -19.09 -5.08 -4.20
CA LEU A 569 -17.66 -4.79 -4.28
C LEU A 569 -16.82 -5.90 -3.64
N GLY A 570 -17.18 -6.31 -2.43
CA GLY A 570 -16.48 -7.37 -1.71
C GLY A 570 -16.50 -8.70 -2.46
N VAL A 571 -17.67 -9.06 -3.02
CA VAL A 571 -17.85 -10.28 -3.81
C VAL A 571 -17.02 -10.22 -5.09
N SER A 572 -17.12 -9.15 -5.88
CA SER A 572 -16.38 -8.98 -7.13
C SER A 572 -14.86 -9.14 -6.94
N VAL A 573 -14.31 -8.51 -5.90
CA VAL A 573 -12.87 -8.61 -5.59
C VAL A 573 -12.49 -9.99 -5.07
N LEU A 574 -13.31 -10.62 -4.22
CA LEU A 574 -13.01 -11.96 -3.72
C LEU A 574 -13.05 -13.03 -4.82
N PHE A 575 -13.90 -12.87 -5.83
CA PHE A 575 -13.92 -13.75 -7.00
C PHE A 575 -12.67 -13.61 -7.87
N ALA A 576 -12.02 -12.44 -7.86
CA ALA A 576 -10.78 -12.20 -8.56
C ALA A 576 -9.54 -12.79 -7.86
N TYR A 577 -9.70 -13.39 -6.68
CA TYR A 577 -8.56 -14.00 -5.97
C TYR A 577 -8.13 -15.30 -6.67
N PRO A 578 -6.82 -15.53 -6.92
CA PRO A 578 -5.66 -14.71 -6.56
C PRO A 578 -5.16 -13.78 -7.70
N ASN A 579 -5.93 -13.61 -8.77
CA ASN A 579 -5.53 -13.03 -10.06
C ASN A 579 -5.91 -11.55 -10.22
N TYR A 580 -5.41 -10.71 -9.30
CA TYR A 580 -5.78 -9.29 -9.30
C TYR A 580 -5.21 -8.45 -10.45
N ILE A 581 -4.08 -8.83 -11.07
CA ILE A 581 -3.56 -8.11 -12.24
C ILE A 581 -4.51 -8.29 -13.44
N SER A 582 -5.03 -9.49 -13.68
CA SER A 582 -5.95 -9.77 -14.79
C SER A 582 -7.39 -9.35 -14.51
N TYR A 583 -7.70 -8.77 -13.34
CA TYR A 583 -9.06 -8.35 -12.99
C TYR A 583 -9.65 -7.37 -14.01
N PHE A 584 -10.79 -7.70 -14.62
CA PHE A 584 -11.66 -6.73 -15.26
C PHE A 584 -13.00 -6.75 -14.52
N ASN A 585 -13.66 -5.59 -14.47
CA ASN A 585 -15.02 -5.54 -13.94
C ASN A 585 -16.02 -6.18 -14.90
N GLU A 586 -17.28 -6.21 -14.47
CA GLU A 586 -18.33 -6.97 -15.13
C GLU A 586 -18.75 -6.42 -16.50
N LEU A 587 -18.18 -5.29 -16.96
CA LEU A 587 -18.28 -4.85 -18.36
C LEU A 587 -17.54 -5.79 -19.32
N VAL A 588 -16.49 -6.48 -18.83
CA VAL A 588 -15.80 -7.55 -19.54
C VAL A 588 -16.15 -8.87 -18.85
N TRP A 589 -17.33 -9.40 -19.17
CA TRP A 589 -17.87 -10.59 -18.50
C TRP A 589 -17.04 -11.87 -18.76
N ASP A 590 -16.40 -11.94 -19.93
CA ASP A 590 -15.59 -13.09 -20.35
C ASP A 590 -14.10 -12.71 -20.38
N PRO A 591 -13.29 -13.25 -19.45
CA PRO A 591 -11.86 -12.98 -19.36
C PRO A 591 -11.09 -13.27 -20.65
N ARG A 592 -11.56 -14.20 -21.48
CA ARG A 592 -10.95 -14.53 -22.78
C ARG A 592 -10.94 -13.33 -23.72
N ASN A 593 -11.84 -12.37 -23.54
CA ASN A 593 -11.90 -11.14 -24.35
C ASN A 593 -11.12 -9.97 -23.73
N ALA A 594 -10.54 -10.09 -22.53
CA ALA A 594 -9.84 -9.00 -21.84
C ALA A 594 -8.73 -8.37 -22.71
N HIS A 595 -7.98 -9.20 -23.41
CA HIS A 595 -6.89 -8.80 -24.29
C HIS A 595 -7.33 -7.86 -25.43
N LYS A 596 -8.61 -7.85 -25.81
CA LYS A 596 -9.16 -6.95 -26.84
C LYS A 596 -9.26 -5.51 -26.36
N TYR A 597 -9.24 -5.29 -25.05
CA TYR A 597 -9.46 -3.98 -24.44
C TYR A 597 -8.14 -3.38 -23.95
N LEU A 598 -7.42 -4.13 -23.12
CA LEU A 598 -6.15 -3.71 -22.50
C LEU A 598 -5.22 -4.92 -22.39
N ILE A 599 -3.93 -4.65 -22.55
CA ILE A 599 -2.84 -5.60 -22.37
C ILE A 599 -1.76 -4.99 -21.45
N ASP A 600 -0.55 -5.54 -21.46
CA ASP A 600 0.58 -5.14 -20.60
C ASP A 600 0.23 -5.35 -19.12
N SER A 601 0.76 -4.52 -18.24
CA SER A 601 0.52 -4.58 -16.81
C SER A 601 -0.94 -4.32 -16.39
N ASN A 602 -1.88 -4.17 -17.34
CA ASN A 602 -3.31 -4.30 -17.09
C ASN A 602 -3.85 -5.74 -17.18
N LEU A 603 -3.14 -6.68 -17.79
CA LEU A 603 -3.63 -8.05 -18.00
C LEU A 603 -2.52 -9.07 -17.74
N ASP A 604 -1.38 -8.93 -18.41
CA ASP A 604 -0.22 -9.81 -18.26
C ASP A 604 1.04 -9.02 -17.98
N TRP A 605 1.62 -9.30 -16.82
CA TRP A 605 2.93 -8.80 -16.45
C TRP A 605 3.85 -9.92 -15.99
N ASN A 606 3.75 -11.08 -16.64
CA ASN A 606 4.57 -12.29 -16.43
C ASN A 606 4.26 -13.05 -15.13
N GLN A 607 3.18 -12.71 -14.43
CA GLN A 607 2.88 -13.34 -13.15
C GLN A 607 2.39 -14.78 -13.25
N ALA A 608 1.89 -15.19 -14.43
CA ALA A 608 1.30 -16.49 -14.69
C ALA A 608 2.29 -17.50 -15.33
N GLU A 609 3.58 -17.15 -15.50
CA GLU A 609 4.57 -18.01 -16.17
C GLU A 609 4.71 -19.39 -15.50
N THR A 610 4.57 -19.47 -14.17
CA THR A 610 4.65 -20.75 -13.46
C THR A 610 3.50 -21.68 -13.87
N GLN A 611 2.29 -21.15 -13.99
CA GLN A 611 1.09 -21.87 -14.41
C GLN A 611 1.19 -22.28 -15.88
N LEU A 612 1.72 -21.39 -16.73
CA LEU A 612 2.03 -21.72 -18.13
C LEU A 612 2.97 -22.93 -18.23
N TYR A 613 4.09 -22.91 -17.50
CA TYR A 613 5.05 -24.02 -17.52
C TYR A 613 4.42 -25.34 -17.05
N GLN A 614 3.60 -25.31 -16.00
CA GLN A 614 2.88 -26.49 -15.50
C GLN A 614 1.90 -27.03 -16.55
N TYR A 615 1.19 -26.14 -17.25
CA TYR A 615 0.27 -26.51 -18.32
C TYR A 615 1.01 -27.16 -19.49
N LEU A 616 2.09 -26.57 -19.99
CA LEU A 616 2.87 -27.12 -21.11
C LEU A 616 3.51 -28.47 -20.75
N LYS A 617 3.93 -28.65 -19.49
CA LYS A 617 4.45 -29.94 -19.00
C LYS A 617 3.39 -31.04 -18.97
N THR A 618 2.14 -30.69 -18.68
CA THR A 618 1.01 -31.65 -18.63
C THR A 618 0.37 -31.87 -20.00
N ASN A 619 0.57 -30.96 -20.95
CA ASN A 619 0.03 -31.02 -22.31
C ASN A 619 1.18 -30.92 -23.33
N PRO A 620 1.96 -31.99 -23.55
CA PRO A 620 3.18 -31.94 -24.36
C PRO A 620 2.92 -31.69 -25.86
N THR A 621 1.68 -31.86 -26.32
CA THR A 621 1.26 -31.55 -27.71
C THR A 621 0.88 -30.08 -27.89
N ALA A 622 0.74 -29.31 -26.81
CA ALA A 622 0.43 -27.89 -26.90
C ALA A 622 1.64 -27.10 -27.37
N GLN A 623 1.43 -26.26 -28.38
CA GLN A 623 2.44 -25.39 -28.96
C GLN A 623 2.38 -24.01 -28.30
N PHE A 624 3.47 -23.58 -27.67
CA PHE A 624 3.56 -22.23 -27.12
C PHE A 624 4.13 -21.28 -28.16
N GLN A 625 3.35 -20.27 -28.54
CA GLN A 625 3.76 -19.17 -29.43
C GLN A 625 4.51 -19.65 -30.69
N PRO A 626 3.88 -20.48 -31.54
CA PRO A 626 4.53 -21.02 -32.74
C PRO A 626 4.91 -19.90 -33.72
N GLU A 627 6.11 -19.99 -34.30
CA GLU A 627 6.65 -18.98 -35.23
C GLU A 627 5.88 -18.90 -36.57
N GLN A 628 5.16 -19.96 -36.93
CA GLN A 628 4.40 -20.07 -38.19
C GLN A 628 2.95 -20.47 -37.90
N PRO A 629 1.99 -20.08 -38.77
CA PRO A 629 0.62 -20.56 -38.69
C PRO A 629 0.57 -22.08 -38.64
N THR A 630 -0.17 -22.61 -37.66
CA THR A 630 -0.29 -24.05 -37.38
C THR A 630 -1.66 -24.36 -36.79
N PHE A 631 -1.99 -25.66 -36.70
CA PHE A 631 -3.22 -26.16 -36.07
C PHE A 631 -2.91 -26.99 -34.82
N GLY A 632 -3.95 -27.36 -34.08
CA GLY A 632 -3.88 -28.06 -32.79
C GLY A 632 -4.07 -27.13 -31.61
N THR A 633 -3.52 -27.51 -30.44
CA THR A 633 -3.59 -26.70 -29.22
C THR A 633 -2.47 -25.67 -29.23
N ILE A 634 -2.83 -24.38 -29.23
CA ILE A 634 -1.88 -23.27 -29.27
C ILE A 634 -2.08 -22.39 -28.05
N VAL A 635 -0.99 -22.02 -27.40
CA VAL A 635 -0.97 -21.13 -26.24
C VAL A 635 -0.19 -19.86 -26.59
N VAL A 636 -0.76 -18.69 -26.34
CA VAL A 636 -0.16 -17.39 -26.69
C VAL A 636 -0.35 -16.37 -25.56
N SER A 637 0.68 -15.55 -25.28
CA SER A 637 0.53 -14.38 -24.40
C SER A 637 -0.39 -13.35 -25.04
N PRO A 638 -1.28 -12.69 -24.27
CA PRO A 638 -2.09 -11.60 -24.79
C PRO A 638 -1.25 -10.42 -25.29
N ASN A 639 -0.03 -10.21 -24.76
CA ASN A 639 0.87 -9.14 -25.18
C ASN A 639 1.40 -9.38 -26.59
N ASP A 640 1.85 -10.61 -26.88
CA ASP A 640 2.33 -11.02 -28.19
C ASP A 640 1.17 -11.11 -29.19
N LEU A 641 0.03 -11.68 -28.78
CA LEU A 641 -1.17 -11.76 -29.61
C LEU A 641 -1.62 -10.38 -30.10
N ALA A 642 -1.58 -9.37 -29.22
CA ALA A 642 -2.01 -8.02 -29.54
C ALA A 642 -0.96 -7.19 -30.30
N GLY A 643 0.27 -7.69 -30.46
CA GLY A 643 1.32 -6.98 -31.20
C GLY A 643 2.05 -5.91 -30.39
N MET A 644 2.21 -6.11 -29.08
CA MET A 644 2.93 -5.18 -28.21
C MET A 644 4.38 -4.98 -28.65
N TRP A 645 5.05 -6.07 -29.05
CA TRP A 645 6.44 -6.07 -29.49
C TRP A 645 6.53 -6.09 -31.01
N TYR A 646 5.74 -6.95 -31.66
CA TYR A 646 5.72 -7.16 -33.11
C TYR A 646 4.28 -7.22 -33.60
N VAL A 647 3.83 -6.23 -34.37
CA VAL A 647 2.40 -6.00 -34.68
C VAL A 647 1.73 -7.18 -35.41
N ASP A 648 2.48 -7.85 -36.28
CA ASP A 648 1.94 -8.81 -37.26
C ASP A 648 2.17 -10.28 -36.88
N GLU A 649 2.97 -10.57 -35.85
CA GLU A 649 3.47 -11.93 -35.54
C GLU A 649 2.35 -12.96 -35.33
N PHE A 650 1.30 -12.59 -34.60
CA PHE A 650 0.15 -13.47 -34.31
C PHE A 650 -1.16 -12.96 -34.92
N GLN A 651 -1.09 -12.10 -35.95
CA GLN A 651 -2.29 -11.58 -36.62
C GLN A 651 -3.15 -12.71 -37.20
N TRP A 652 -2.50 -13.73 -37.78
CA TRP A 652 -3.17 -14.91 -38.35
C TRP A 652 -4.06 -15.63 -37.32
N LEU A 653 -3.66 -15.64 -36.05
CA LEU A 653 -4.38 -16.27 -34.96
C LEU A 653 -5.51 -15.36 -34.45
N ARG A 654 -5.17 -14.09 -34.19
CA ARG A 654 -6.05 -13.06 -33.64
C ARG A 654 -7.27 -12.76 -34.51
N ASP A 655 -7.06 -12.71 -35.83
CA ASP A 655 -8.07 -12.22 -36.76
C ASP A 655 -8.99 -13.36 -37.26
N ASN A 656 -8.57 -14.63 -37.14
CA ASN A 656 -9.27 -15.77 -37.73
C ASN A 656 -9.85 -16.77 -36.72
N PHE A 657 -9.35 -16.80 -35.48
CA PHE A 657 -9.75 -17.80 -34.48
C PHE A 657 -10.18 -17.17 -33.16
N TYR A 658 -10.88 -17.95 -32.34
CA TYR A 658 -11.36 -17.53 -31.02
C TYR A 658 -10.72 -18.39 -29.91
N PRO A 659 -10.19 -17.79 -28.83
CA PRO A 659 -9.62 -18.56 -27.73
C PRO A 659 -10.70 -19.35 -26.99
N GLN A 660 -10.47 -20.63 -26.77
CA GLN A 660 -11.42 -21.52 -26.10
C GLN A 660 -11.29 -21.47 -24.58
N ALA A 661 -10.06 -21.31 -24.08
CA ALA A 661 -9.76 -21.29 -22.65
C ALA A 661 -8.62 -20.34 -22.30
N THR A 662 -8.35 -20.19 -21.00
CA THR A 662 -7.21 -19.41 -20.49
C THR A 662 -6.40 -20.17 -19.44
N ILE A 663 -5.10 -19.91 -19.36
CA ILE A 663 -4.27 -20.32 -18.23
C ILE A 663 -4.15 -19.14 -17.27
N ASP A 664 -4.62 -19.34 -16.03
CA ASP A 664 -4.56 -18.35 -14.95
C ASP A 664 -5.19 -16.99 -15.33
N GLU A 665 -6.22 -17.02 -16.19
CA GLU A 665 -6.92 -15.84 -16.77
C GLU A 665 -6.04 -14.90 -17.61
N VAL A 666 -4.87 -15.38 -18.03
CA VAL A 666 -3.87 -14.57 -18.73
C VAL A 666 -3.57 -15.14 -20.12
N TYR A 667 -2.93 -16.32 -20.19
CA TYR A 667 -2.54 -16.91 -21.48
C TYR A 667 -3.75 -17.49 -22.18
N LEU A 668 -3.85 -17.27 -23.48
CA LEU A 668 -4.98 -17.68 -24.29
C LEU A 668 -4.70 -19.05 -24.92
N ILE A 669 -5.64 -19.97 -24.79
CA ILE A 669 -5.58 -21.31 -25.39
C ILE A 669 -6.53 -21.34 -26.58
N TYR A 670 -5.98 -21.66 -27.74
CA TYR A 670 -6.71 -21.91 -28.97
C TYR A 670 -6.69 -23.41 -29.25
N GLU A 671 -7.83 -23.95 -29.68
CA GLU A 671 -7.94 -25.30 -30.21
C GLU A 671 -8.40 -25.16 -31.66
N ILE A 672 -7.51 -25.45 -32.59
CA ILE A 672 -7.75 -25.28 -34.02
C ILE A 672 -7.72 -26.67 -34.66
N SER A 673 -8.83 -27.11 -35.24
CA SER A 673 -8.84 -28.34 -36.02
C SER A 673 -8.14 -28.14 -37.36
N GLU A 674 -7.61 -29.23 -37.94
CA GLU A 674 -7.00 -29.21 -39.27
C GLU A 674 -7.97 -28.65 -40.32
N ALA A 675 -9.25 -29.04 -40.27
CA ALA A 675 -10.28 -28.55 -41.18
C ALA A 675 -10.56 -27.03 -41.04
N GLU A 676 -10.55 -26.48 -39.81
CA GLU A 676 -10.69 -25.04 -39.59
C GLU A 676 -9.46 -24.28 -40.11
N PHE A 677 -8.28 -24.84 -39.92
CA PHE A 677 -7.03 -24.26 -40.42
C PHE A 677 -6.99 -24.24 -41.95
N GLU A 678 -7.29 -25.35 -42.60
CA GLU A 678 -7.38 -25.46 -44.07
C GLU A 678 -8.43 -24.52 -44.65
N LYS A 679 -9.55 -24.28 -43.95
CA LYS A 679 -10.56 -23.33 -44.40
C LYS A 679 -10.04 -21.88 -44.47
N VAL A 680 -9.11 -21.52 -43.59
CA VAL A 680 -8.54 -20.16 -43.51
C VAL A 680 -7.30 -20.01 -44.40
N PHE A 681 -6.41 -21.01 -44.43
CA PHE A 681 -5.10 -20.93 -45.08
C PHE A 681 -4.89 -21.90 -46.25
N GLY A 682 -5.84 -22.80 -46.54
CA GLY A 682 -5.71 -23.84 -47.56
C GLY A 682 -6.02 -23.42 -48.99
N GLN A 683 -6.11 -22.10 -49.29
CA GLN A 683 -6.26 -21.56 -50.64
C GLN A 683 -5.01 -20.82 -51.11
#